data_AF-A0A6P1ZGK6-F1
#
_entry.id   AF-A0A6P1ZGK6-F1
#
_cell.length_a   1.000
_cell.length_b   1.000
_cell.length_c   1.000
_cell.angle_alpha   90.00
_cell.angle_beta   90.00
_cell.angle_gamma   90.00
#
_symmetry.space_group_name_H-M   'P 1'
#
loop_
_entity.id
_entity.type
_entity.pdbx_description
1 polymer ?
#
loop_
_entity_poly.entity_id
_entity_poly.type
_entity_poly.pdbx_seq_one_letter_code
_entity_poly.pdbx_strand_id
1 'polypeptide(L)'
;MAKGGKDTSTDKLLNVIRGKGDASAGSSAGGGAGQGKGKKGRGKGAGSARAPRGAKVARKSSSKVVVGVDIGPDSLRVARVSHSGGRPKLLGFHRIPYETPDAPDRPDFPQFLKAKLSETCGSPKGYEAWSLVSSAKSELWHIQIPKVPRRQIPDAVYWTVKKEKQFDDREFILDFEVQEEVVEKGQPKLSIMVYLTPRKQVESLKNLFHKAGVKLAGATISPIAIQTLYRSRWVGSDARTYAHLYVGRNWSRIDIFTNNNIVLSRGIKAGTNSMVEALVENYSSLGGTGEATISLSMEDEMPQLSSTQALTQDQAKHVLRSKLLGYDMSNAQPGAELGQEDVLRMIRPAVERLVRQVERTFEYYTTTMGKDRVEKIFFSGEITTNRMLMEFIHTQLGINSQLLDPLSPEYVGPGAVGPVTESERLEYNLVLALALSDNTITPNLLFTYRAKERERQVRRMDNAIMAMAGLIVVILFGIYLWQQTVIGAKQTEIATLQAQLNQYQPQVNRNLLIQWARKLNQKNIDLKRASQMYEGMSVVSELSRLTPPSIKVTDMQLNLGPGEQPEQQEQKQGRRRGRSARQDDSEQLLILDAVVLGDPEQFDTTLTSYLIKLENSRLFDAPVIHKRVVEDFSTSGEVLHFVIHINLM
;
A
#
# COMPACT_ATOMS: atom_id res chain seq x y z
N MET A 1 33.49 38.38 39.22
CA MET A 1 32.13 38.02 39.68
C MET A 1 31.20 37.99 38.46
N ALA A 2 30.38 36.94 38.44
CA ALA A 2 29.26 36.55 37.58
C ALA A 2 28.77 37.37 36.36
N LYS A 3 28.57 36.58 35.28
CA LYS A 3 27.45 36.54 34.31
C LYS A 3 27.37 37.57 33.18
N GLY A 4 27.87 37.15 32.02
CA GLY A 4 27.54 37.68 30.70
C GLY A 4 26.15 37.28 30.20
N GLY A 5 25.49 38.24 29.54
CA GLY A 5 24.27 38.06 28.78
C GLY A 5 24.52 37.37 27.43
N LYS A 6 23.49 36.68 26.93
CA LYS A 6 23.44 36.19 25.56
C LYS A 6 22.31 36.91 24.83
N ASP A 7 22.70 37.71 23.86
CA ASP A 7 21.86 38.34 22.86
C ASP A 7 21.09 37.28 22.08
N THR A 8 19.79 37.53 21.86
CA THR A 8 18.90 36.61 21.13
C THR A 8 18.82 36.99 19.65
N SER A 9 18.62 35.97 18.82
CA SER A 9 18.75 35.96 17.35
C SER A 9 17.89 36.96 16.56
N THR A 10 17.06 37.75 17.23
CA THR A 10 16.17 38.77 16.64
C THR A 10 16.95 40.01 16.18
N ASP A 11 18.00 40.41 16.90
CA ASP A 11 18.80 41.60 16.56
C ASP A 11 19.73 41.40 15.36
N LYS A 12 20.07 40.14 15.04
CA LYS A 12 20.86 39.80 13.84
C LYS A 12 20.02 39.79 12.57
N LEU A 13 18.71 39.54 12.65
CA LEU A 13 17.81 39.53 11.49
C LEU A 13 17.38 40.94 11.07
N LEU A 14 17.26 41.88 12.01
CA LEU A 14 16.88 43.27 11.72
C LEU A 14 18.00 44.07 11.01
N ASN A 15 19.27 43.71 11.23
CA ASN A 15 20.40 44.37 10.56
C ASN A 15 20.64 43.91 9.12
N VAL A 16 20.06 42.78 8.69
CA VAL A 16 20.18 42.28 7.30
C VAL A 16 19.11 42.89 6.37
N ILE A 17 18.01 43.40 6.92
CA ILE A 17 16.87 43.91 6.13
C ILE A 17 17.01 45.41 5.78
N ARG A 18 17.89 46.17 6.46
CA ARG A 18 18.00 47.64 6.28
C ARG A 18 19.20 48.15 5.47
N GLY A 19 19.93 47.29 4.75
CA GLY A 19 21.19 47.65 4.10
C GLY A 19 21.18 47.79 2.58
N LYS A 20 20.85 48.98 2.08
CA LYS A 20 21.29 49.63 0.81
C LYS A 20 20.78 49.14 -0.55
N GLY A 21 19.99 50.01 -1.19
CA GLY A 21 20.20 50.41 -2.59
C GLY A 21 21.05 51.69 -2.67
N ASP A 22 21.82 51.87 -3.75
CA ASP A 22 21.60 52.92 -4.76
C ASP A 22 22.76 53.05 -5.77
N ALA A 23 22.33 53.28 -7.03
CA ALA A 23 22.95 54.04 -8.12
C ALA A 23 24.30 53.54 -8.73
N SER A 24 24.58 53.60 -10.04
CA SER A 24 23.98 54.36 -11.16
C SER A 24 24.35 53.77 -12.54
N ALA A 25 23.48 54.06 -13.52
CA ALA A 25 23.68 54.46 -14.94
C ALA A 25 24.90 53.97 -15.75
N GLY A 26 24.81 53.62 -17.03
CA GLY A 26 23.73 53.72 -18.03
C GLY A 26 24.27 53.48 -19.45
N SER A 27 23.36 53.23 -20.40
CA SER A 27 23.43 53.45 -21.87
C SER A 27 24.63 52.88 -22.66
N SER A 28 24.56 52.30 -23.85
CA SER A 28 23.71 52.45 -25.04
C SER A 28 24.19 51.35 -26.02
N ALA A 29 23.29 50.64 -26.71
CA ALA A 29 22.86 50.86 -28.10
C ALA A 29 23.65 50.10 -29.17
N GLY A 30 22.87 49.40 -30.02
CA GLY A 30 23.14 49.07 -31.44
C GLY A 30 24.19 47.98 -31.69
N GLY A 31 24.00 46.97 -32.55
CA GLY A 31 23.05 46.79 -33.64
C GLY A 31 23.81 46.15 -34.82
N GLY A 32 23.20 45.18 -35.49
CA GLY A 32 23.47 44.90 -36.91
C GLY A 32 24.53 43.86 -37.29
N ALA A 33 24.02 42.71 -37.73
CA ALA A 33 24.36 41.98 -38.96
C ALA A 33 25.80 41.50 -39.26
N GLY A 34 25.90 40.23 -39.70
CA GLY A 34 27.05 39.76 -40.48
C GLY A 34 27.14 38.25 -40.62
N GLN A 35 26.60 37.70 -41.72
CA GLN A 35 26.91 36.35 -42.19
C GLN A 35 28.39 36.21 -42.55
N GLY A 36 28.99 35.05 -42.25
CA GLY A 36 30.32 34.69 -42.74
C GLY A 36 30.59 33.19 -42.65
N LYS A 37 30.58 32.52 -43.82
CA LYS A 37 30.97 31.12 -44.03
C LYS A 37 32.40 30.85 -43.55
N GLY A 38 32.67 29.69 -42.94
CA GLY A 38 34.03 29.28 -42.59
C GLY A 38 34.19 27.83 -42.15
N LYS A 39 34.33 26.93 -43.14
CA LYS A 39 35.02 25.62 -43.16
C LYS A 39 35.65 25.03 -41.87
N LYS A 40 35.26 23.77 -41.62
CA LYS A 40 36.03 22.59 -41.16
C LYS A 40 37.08 22.74 -40.03
N GLY A 41 36.80 22.09 -38.90
CA GLY A 41 37.80 21.62 -37.94
C GLY A 41 37.37 20.30 -37.30
N ARG A 42 38.18 19.24 -37.45
CA ARG A 42 38.06 17.96 -36.74
C ARG A 42 38.32 18.19 -35.25
N GLY A 43 37.60 17.51 -34.37
CA GLY A 43 37.94 17.48 -32.94
C GLY A 43 37.07 16.51 -32.16
N LYS A 44 37.71 15.43 -31.69
CA LYS A 44 37.14 14.38 -30.85
C LYS A 44 36.55 14.97 -29.56
N GLY A 45 35.33 14.57 -29.21
CA GLY A 45 34.72 14.79 -27.90
C GLY A 45 34.34 13.46 -27.28
N ALA A 46 35.12 13.04 -26.28
CA ALA A 46 34.71 12.02 -25.31
C ALA A 46 33.60 12.58 -24.41
N GLY A 47 32.65 11.75 -23.99
CA GLY A 47 31.81 12.08 -22.84
C GLY A 47 30.39 11.50 -22.86
N SER A 48 30.17 10.58 -21.91
CA SER A 48 28.88 10.29 -21.26
C SER A 48 27.90 9.36 -22.00
N ALA A 49 28.10 8.06 -21.75
CA ALA A 49 27.09 7.04 -21.95
C ALA A 49 25.88 7.31 -21.02
N ARG A 50 24.73 7.56 -21.64
CA ARG A 50 23.44 7.80 -20.99
C ARG A 50 22.80 6.45 -20.66
N ALA A 51 22.51 6.20 -19.38
CA ALA A 51 21.78 5.03 -18.90
C ALA A 51 20.42 4.87 -19.60
N PRO A 52 19.93 3.63 -19.84
CA PRO A 52 18.67 3.40 -20.51
C PRO A 52 17.51 3.80 -19.59
N ARG A 53 16.72 4.78 -20.03
CA ARG A 53 15.47 5.16 -19.37
C ARG A 53 14.51 3.97 -19.46
N GLY A 54 14.15 3.42 -18.31
CA GLY A 54 13.11 2.40 -18.18
C GLY A 54 11.84 2.80 -18.91
N ALA A 55 11.32 1.87 -19.72
CA ALA A 55 10.05 2.00 -20.40
C ALA A 55 8.95 2.25 -19.37
N LYS A 56 8.45 3.49 -19.31
CA LYS A 56 7.18 3.77 -18.66
C LYS A 56 6.12 3.05 -19.49
N VAL A 57 5.58 1.96 -18.95
CA VAL A 57 4.33 1.36 -19.42
C VAL A 57 3.29 2.47 -19.42
N ALA A 58 2.97 2.97 -20.60
CA ALA A 58 1.90 3.95 -20.80
C ALA A 58 0.60 3.26 -20.39
N ARG A 59 0.11 3.59 -19.20
CA ARG A 59 -1.18 3.14 -18.68
C ARG A 59 -2.23 3.66 -19.66
N LYS A 60 -2.77 2.77 -20.49
CA LYS A 60 -3.84 3.05 -21.46
C LYS A 60 -4.99 3.69 -20.67
N SER A 61 -5.16 5.00 -20.80
CA SER A 61 -6.24 5.75 -20.17
C SER A 61 -7.56 5.26 -20.78
N SER A 62 -8.24 4.32 -20.13
CA SER A 62 -9.61 3.98 -20.49
C SER A 62 -10.45 5.24 -20.30
N SER A 63 -11.07 5.74 -21.37
CA SER A 63 -12.02 6.86 -21.30
C SER A 63 -13.10 6.54 -20.26
N LYS A 64 -13.10 7.28 -19.16
CA LYS A 64 -14.07 7.08 -18.08
C LYS A 64 -15.37 7.75 -18.49
N VAL A 65 -16.42 6.96 -18.72
CA VAL A 65 -17.77 7.48 -18.97
C VAL A 65 -18.48 7.63 -17.64
N VAL A 66 -19.00 8.83 -17.39
CA VAL A 66 -19.78 9.15 -16.20
C VAL A 66 -21.22 9.44 -16.65
N VAL A 67 -22.17 8.88 -15.91
CA VAL A 67 -23.60 9.00 -16.18
C VAL A 67 -24.24 9.75 -15.03
N GLY A 68 -24.79 10.92 -15.32
CA GLY A 68 -25.66 11.64 -14.41
C GLY A 68 -27.06 11.07 -14.50
N VAL A 69 -27.67 10.79 -13.35
CA VAL A 69 -29.04 10.29 -13.23
C VAL A 69 -29.79 11.20 -12.27
N ASP A 70 -30.79 11.91 -12.79
CA ASP A 70 -31.68 12.74 -11.98
C ASP A 70 -33.08 12.11 -11.97
N ILE A 71 -33.51 11.73 -10.77
CA ILE A 71 -34.84 11.17 -10.53
C ILE A 71 -35.74 12.34 -10.14
N GLY A 72 -36.29 12.98 -11.18
CA GLY A 72 -37.24 14.07 -11.03
C GLY A 72 -38.61 13.57 -10.55
N PRO A 73 -39.55 14.49 -10.28
CA PRO A 73 -40.93 14.16 -9.89
C PRO A 73 -41.82 13.70 -11.05
N ASP A 74 -41.47 14.08 -12.28
CA ASP A 74 -42.26 13.89 -13.50
C ASP A 74 -41.55 13.01 -14.54
N SER A 75 -40.22 12.95 -14.46
CA SER A 75 -39.39 12.25 -15.43
C SER A 75 -38.06 11.81 -14.82
N LEU A 76 -37.49 10.75 -15.40
CA LEU A 76 -36.11 10.35 -15.21
C LEU A 76 -35.26 11.06 -16.27
N ARG A 77 -34.26 11.83 -15.84
CA ARG A 77 -33.31 12.50 -16.72
C ARG A 77 -31.95 11.80 -16.62
N VAL A 78 -31.33 11.56 -17.76
CA VAL A 78 -30.03 10.89 -17.85
C VAL A 78 -29.11 11.69 -18.77
N ALA A 79 -27.86 11.91 -18.36
CA ALA A 79 -26.83 12.52 -19.20
C ALA A 79 -25.54 11.69 -19.15
N ARG A 80 -24.84 11.59 -20.29
CA ARG A 80 -23.63 10.79 -20.44
C ARG A 80 -22.47 11.67 -20.87
N VAL A 81 -21.39 11.66 -20.12
CA VAL A 81 -20.19 12.46 -20.42
C VAL A 81 -18.95 11.59 -20.43
N SER A 82 -18.12 11.75 -21.46
CA SER A 82 -16.80 11.11 -21.55
C SER A 82 -15.73 12.03 -20.96
N HIS A 83 -14.95 11.49 -20.03
CA HIS A 83 -13.76 12.12 -19.46
C HIS A 83 -12.51 11.52 -20.10
N SER A 84 -12.23 11.89 -21.34
CA SER A 84 -11.07 11.40 -22.10
C SER A 84 -9.95 12.45 -22.12
N GLY A 85 -9.18 12.55 -21.03
CA GLY A 85 -7.88 13.28 -20.97
C GLY A 85 -7.86 14.78 -21.33
N GLY A 86 -8.99 15.36 -21.70
CA GLY A 86 -9.17 16.74 -22.15
C GLY A 86 -10.49 17.32 -21.63
N ARG A 87 -11.08 18.28 -22.35
CA ARG A 87 -12.40 18.81 -21.99
C ARG A 87 -13.44 17.68 -22.00
N PRO A 88 -14.32 17.60 -20.99
CA PRO A 88 -15.41 16.62 -20.98
C PRO A 88 -16.24 16.75 -22.27
N LYS A 89 -16.70 15.63 -22.81
CA LYS A 89 -17.54 15.62 -24.02
C LYS A 89 -18.89 14.99 -23.72
N LEU A 90 -19.96 15.72 -23.99
CA LEU A 90 -21.32 15.21 -23.91
C LEU A 90 -21.52 14.14 -25.00
N LEU A 91 -21.93 12.95 -24.58
CA LEU A 91 -22.24 11.82 -25.46
C LEU A 91 -23.73 11.75 -25.79
N GLY A 92 -24.58 12.22 -24.88
CA GLY A 92 -26.03 12.24 -25.07
C GLY A 92 -26.79 12.51 -23.77
N PHE A 93 -28.06 12.85 -23.91
CA PHE A 93 -29.01 13.03 -22.81
C PHE A 93 -30.36 12.42 -23.18
N HIS A 94 -31.13 12.01 -22.19
CA HIS A 94 -32.46 11.44 -22.33
C HIS A 94 -33.37 11.96 -21.23
N ARG A 95 -34.59 12.34 -21.60
CA ARG A 95 -35.70 12.61 -20.67
C ARG A 95 -36.75 11.53 -20.88
N ILE A 96 -37.05 10.80 -19.83
CA ILE A 96 -37.96 9.66 -19.86
C ILE A 96 -39.13 10.00 -18.92
N PRO A 97 -40.29 10.44 -19.45
CA PRO A 97 -41.44 10.77 -18.62
C PRO A 97 -41.97 9.52 -17.92
N TYR A 98 -42.50 9.68 -16.72
CA TYR A 98 -43.20 8.61 -16.03
C TYR A 98 -44.64 8.50 -16.55
N GLU A 99 -45.19 7.28 -16.54
CA GLU A 99 -46.61 7.05 -16.83
C GLU A 99 -47.50 7.73 -15.79
N THR A 100 -47.05 7.73 -14.53
CA THR A 100 -47.73 8.38 -13.41
C THR A 100 -46.71 9.06 -12.49
N PRO A 101 -47.06 10.18 -11.83
CA PRO A 101 -46.12 10.94 -10.99
C PRO A 101 -45.59 10.19 -9.75
N ASP A 102 -46.30 9.14 -9.29
CA ASP A 102 -45.92 8.29 -8.15
C ASP A 102 -44.88 7.22 -8.51
N ALA A 103 -44.47 7.11 -9.79
CA ALA A 103 -43.56 6.07 -10.26
C ALA A 103 -42.27 5.90 -9.43
N PRO A 104 -41.56 6.96 -8.98
CA PRO A 104 -40.34 6.81 -8.17
C PRO A 104 -40.53 6.10 -6.83
N ASP A 105 -41.73 6.14 -6.26
CA ASP A 105 -42.05 5.56 -4.96
C ASP A 105 -42.55 4.11 -5.07
N ARG A 106 -42.77 3.60 -6.29
CA ARG A 106 -43.26 2.25 -6.51
C ARG A 106 -42.18 1.19 -6.29
N PRO A 107 -42.54 -0.02 -5.83
CA PRO A 107 -41.56 -1.08 -5.53
C PRO A 107 -40.86 -1.65 -6.77
N ASP A 108 -41.44 -1.50 -7.95
CA ASP A 108 -40.92 -1.92 -9.25
C ASP A 108 -39.98 -0.90 -9.90
N PHE A 109 -39.87 0.32 -9.35
CA PHE A 109 -39.00 1.38 -9.86
C PHE A 109 -37.54 0.97 -10.07
N PRO A 110 -36.89 0.12 -9.23
CA PRO A 110 -35.54 -0.35 -9.50
C PRO A 110 -35.41 -1.15 -10.82
N GLN A 111 -36.46 -1.88 -11.22
CA GLN A 111 -36.49 -2.63 -12.48
C GLN A 111 -36.64 -1.67 -13.67
N PHE A 112 -37.53 -0.69 -13.55
CA PHE A 112 -37.66 0.41 -14.51
C PHE A 112 -36.32 1.14 -14.69
N LEU A 113 -35.65 1.53 -13.60
CA LEU A 113 -34.37 2.22 -13.63
C LEU A 113 -33.29 1.38 -14.32
N LYS A 114 -33.22 0.07 -14.02
CA LYS A 114 -32.29 -0.85 -14.68
C LYS A 114 -32.54 -0.93 -16.18
N ALA A 115 -33.81 -1.14 -16.58
CA ALA A 115 -34.19 -1.26 -17.98
C ALA A 115 -33.81 0.00 -18.76
N LYS A 116 -34.21 1.17 -18.26
CA LYS A 116 -33.94 2.46 -18.90
C LYS A 116 -32.46 2.82 -18.94
N LEU A 117 -31.70 2.58 -17.87
CA LEU A 117 -30.25 2.80 -17.90
C LEU A 117 -29.54 1.83 -18.85
N SER A 118 -29.98 0.58 -18.96
CA SER A 118 -29.40 -0.37 -19.91
C SER A 118 -29.69 0.02 -21.37
N GLU A 119 -30.88 0.54 -21.63
CA GLU A 119 -31.32 1.06 -22.94
C GLU A 119 -30.50 2.30 -23.34
N THR A 120 -30.33 3.27 -22.44
CA THR A 120 -29.68 4.55 -22.77
C THR A 120 -28.15 4.54 -22.64
N CYS A 121 -27.60 3.76 -21.71
CA CYS A 121 -26.18 3.80 -21.33
C CYS A 121 -25.42 2.52 -21.69
N GLY A 122 -26.12 1.43 -22.05
CA GLY A 122 -25.52 0.13 -22.31
C GLY A 122 -25.16 -0.62 -21.03
N SER A 123 -24.07 -1.40 -21.07
CA SER A 123 -23.69 -2.26 -19.95
C SER A 123 -23.32 -1.48 -18.69
N PRO A 124 -23.83 -1.85 -17.49
CA PRO A 124 -23.58 -1.15 -16.22
C PRO A 124 -22.11 -1.20 -15.77
N LYS A 125 -21.27 -2.05 -16.38
CA LYS A 125 -19.82 -2.08 -16.12
C LYS A 125 -19.04 -1.01 -16.91
N GLY A 126 -19.66 -0.41 -17.94
CA GLY A 126 -19.02 0.56 -18.83
C GLY A 126 -19.06 2.00 -18.35
N TYR A 127 -19.73 2.28 -17.23
CA TYR A 127 -19.90 3.64 -16.73
C TYR A 127 -19.97 3.72 -15.20
N GLU A 128 -19.74 4.92 -14.67
CA GLU A 128 -19.98 5.27 -13.27
C GLU A 128 -21.21 6.18 -13.15
N ALA A 129 -22.17 5.81 -12.28
CA ALA A 129 -23.38 6.61 -12.08
C ALA A 129 -23.22 7.62 -10.93
N TRP A 130 -23.71 8.84 -11.15
CA TRP A 130 -23.88 9.87 -10.13
C TRP A 130 -25.34 10.30 -10.06
N SER A 131 -25.86 10.50 -8.85
CA SER A 131 -27.27 10.87 -8.65
C SER A 131 -27.45 11.94 -7.58
N LEU A 132 -28.60 12.61 -7.61
CA LEU A 132 -28.98 13.59 -6.61
C LEU A 132 -29.62 12.95 -5.38
N VAL A 133 -29.27 13.50 -4.22
CA VAL A 133 -30.00 13.34 -2.97
C VAL A 133 -30.94 14.54 -2.81
N SER A 134 -32.16 14.29 -2.37
CA SER A 134 -33.15 15.35 -2.16
C SER A 134 -32.61 16.44 -1.24
N SER A 135 -32.54 17.67 -1.74
CA SER A 135 -32.02 18.80 -0.96
C SER A 135 -33.06 19.41 -0.01
N ALA A 136 -34.28 18.86 0.04
CA ALA A 136 -35.40 19.44 0.80
C ALA A 136 -35.17 19.41 2.32
N LYS A 137 -34.39 18.44 2.81
CA LYS A 137 -34.03 18.28 4.23
C LYS A 137 -32.53 18.36 4.46
N SER A 138 -31.77 18.80 3.45
CA SER A 138 -30.33 19.00 3.55
C SER A 138 -30.03 20.46 3.84
N GLU A 139 -29.07 20.72 4.70
CA GLU A 139 -28.56 22.06 5.01
C GLU A 139 -27.14 22.22 4.48
N LEU A 140 -26.85 23.37 3.89
CA LEU A 140 -25.52 23.79 3.46
C LEU A 140 -25.28 25.20 4.01
N TRP A 141 -24.19 25.37 4.76
CA TRP A 141 -23.79 26.67 5.28
C TRP A 141 -22.27 26.70 5.52
N HIS A 142 -21.76 27.87 5.88
CA HIS A 142 -20.34 28.08 6.12
C HIS A 142 -20.07 28.31 7.59
N ILE A 143 -19.01 27.69 8.08
CA ILE A 143 -18.46 27.92 9.40
C ILE A 143 -17.02 28.40 9.28
N GLN A 144 -16.52 29.03 10.34
CA GLN A 144 -15.12 29.38 10.45
C GLN A 144 -14.50 28.68 11.66
N ILE A 145 -13.41 27.97 11.44
CA ILE A 145 -12.65 27.33 12.52
C ILE A 145 -11.24 27.95 12.64
N PRO A 146 -10.61 27.93 13.82
CA PRO A 146 -9.21 28.31 13.95
C PRO A 146 -8.30 27.48 13.04
N LYS A 147 -7.17 28.04 12.61
CA LYS A 147 -6.18 27.29 11.83
C LYS A 147 -5.57 26.17 12.68
N VAL A 148 -5.99 24.93 12.38
CA VAL A 148 -5.52 23.70 13.03
C VAL A 148 -4.78 22.80 12.03
N PRO A 149 -3.92 21.88 12.50
CA PRO A 149 -3.30 20.88 11.62
C PRO A 149 -4.34 20.09 10.83
N ARG A 150 -4.03 19.72 9.58
CA ARG A 150 -4.97 19.03 8.66
C ARG A 150 -5.65 17.77 9.25
N ARG A 151 -5.00 17.09 10.20
CA ARG A 151 -5.54 15.92 10.90
C ARG A 151 -6.65 16.27 11.91
N GLN A 152 -6.65 17.47 12.47
CA GLN A 152 -7.60 17.93 13.49
C GLN A 152 -8.79 18.71 12.89
N ILE A 153 -8.73 19.08 11.61
CA ILE A 153 -9.84 19.78 10.92
C ILE A 153 -11.17 19.02 11.07
N PRO A 154 -11.26 17.69 10.85
CA PRO A 154 -12.53 16.98 10.98
C PRO A 154 -13.17 17.12 12.37
N ASP A 155 -12.37 17.02 13.42
CA ASP A 155 -12.85 17.15 14.81
C ASP A 155 -13.27 18.59 15.11
N ALA A 156 -12.48 19.58 14.68
CA ALA A 156 -12.81 20.99 14.85
C ALA A 156 -14.11 21.37 14.14
N VAL A 157 -14.31 20.87 12.91
CA VAL A 157 -15.57 21.04 12.17
C VAL A 157 -16.71 20.38 12.92
N TYR A 158 -16.53 19.11 13.29
CA TYR A 158 -17.56 18.32 13.97
C TYR A 158 -18.08 19.02 15.23
N TRP A 159 -17.18 19.46 16.12
CA TRP A 159 -17.57 20.14 17.36
C TRP A 159 -18.20 21.51 17.13
N THR A 160 -17.73 22.26 16.13
CA THR A 160 -18.34 23.56 15.77
C THR A 160 -19.77 23.36 15.27
N VAL A 161 -19.98 22.40 14.37
CA VAL A 161 -21.31 22.10 13.81
C VAL A 161 -22.25 21.52 14.88
N LYS A 162 -21.74 20.65 15.76
CA LYS A 162 -22.51 20.09 16.88
C LYS A 162 -23.00 21.19 17.83
N LYS A 163 -22.17 22.22 18.06
CA LYS A 163 -22.52 23.39 18.88
C LYS A 163 -23.58 24.27 18.22
N GLU A 164 -23.51 24.49 16.90
CA GLU A 164 -24.43 25.36 16.17
C GLU A 164 -25.82 24.73 15.94
N LYS A 165 -25.89 23.44 15.61
CA LYS A 165 -27.10 22.81 15.06
C LYS A 165 -27.64 21.61 15.84
N GLN A 166 -26.93 21.12 16.87
CA GLN A 166 -27.35 19.99 17.71
C GLN A 166 -28.04 18.83 16.95
N PHE A 167 -27.35 18.24 15.97
CA PHE A 167 -27.89 17.15 15.15
C PHE A 167 -27.55 15.75 15.70
N ASP A 168 -28.32 14.71 15.35
CA ASP A 168 -27.98 13.32 15.66
C ASP A 168 -27.12 12.68 14.54
N ASP A 169 -25.97 12.12 14.93
CA ASP A 169 -25.02 11.41 14.07
C ASP A 169 -25.57 10.13 13.44
N ARG A 170 -26.58 9.53 14.09
CA ARG A 170 -27.28 8.35 13.57
C ARG A 170 -28.20 8.72 12.43
N GLU A 171 -28.88 9.85 12.55
CA GLU A 171 -29.88 10.29 11.58
C GLU A 171 -29.28 11.12 10.43
N PHE A 172 -28.20 11.85 10.68
CA PHE A 172 -27.59 12.75 9.70
C PHE A 172 -26.16 12.34 9.34
N ILE A 173 -25.82 12.63 8.10
CA ILE A 173 -24.47 12.57 7.56
C ILE A 173 -23.93 14.00 7.53
N LEU A 174 -22.88 14.22 8.33
CA LEU A 174 -22.06 15.41 8.28
C LEU A 174 -20.88 15.16 7.34
N ASP A 175 -20.66 16.07 6.40
CA ASP A 175 -19.45 16.14 5.61
C ASP A 175 -19.14 17.61 5.25
N PHE A 176 -17.91 17.88 4.81
CA PHE A 176 -17.44 19.26 4.67
C PHE A 176 -16.39 19.42 3.58
N GLU A 177 -16.18 20.65 3.16
CA GLU A 177 -15.13 21.04 2.23
C GLU A 177 -14.38 22.26 2.78
N VAL A 178 -13.06 22.14 2.91
CA VAL A 178 -12.20 23.25 3.32
C VAL A 178 -12.01 24.18 2.13
N GLN A 179 -12.32 25.46 2.32
CA GLN A 179 -12.21 26.49 1.28
C GLN A 179 -10.95 27.33 1.52
N GLU A 180 -11.11 28.66 1.68
CA GLU A 180 -10.03 29.62 1.82
C GLU A 180 -9.61 29.87 3.27
N GLU A 181 -8.36 30.32 3.46
CA GLU A 181 -7.92 30.90 4.73
C GLU A 181 -8.42 32.35 4.79
N VAL A 182 -9.14 32.69 5.85
CA VAL A 182 -9.68 34.04 6.09
C VAL A 182 -9.01 34.61 7.33
N VAL A 183 -8.56 35.86 7.27
CA VAL A 183 -8.04 36.56 8.44
C VAL A 183 -9.20 37.32 9.07
N GLU A 184 -9.60 36.92 10.27
CA GLU A 184 -10.61 37.63 11.04
C GLU A 184 -9.98 38.16 12.33
N LYS A 185 -10.05 39.48 12.56
CA LYS A 185 -9.46 40.15 13.74
C LYS A 185 -7.97 39.80 13.97
N GLY A 186 -7.21 39.68 12.88
CA GLY A 186 -5.77 39.36 12.92
C GLY A 186 -5.43 37.89 13.17
N GLN A 187 -6.42 37.00 13.33
CA GLN A 187 -6.19 35.57 13.47
C GLN A 187 -6.54 34.80 12.19
N PRO A 188 -5.66 33.89 11.71
CA PRO A 188 -5.96 33.06 10.57
C PRO A 188 -7.01 32.00 10.94
N LYS A 189 -8.13 32.01 10.23
CA LYS A 189 -9.20 31.02 10.31
C LYS A 189 -9.32 30.28 8.98
N LEU A 190 -9.91 29.10 9.03
CA LEU A 190 -10.28 28.32 7.85
C LEU A 190 -11.78 28.49 7.61
N SER A 191 -12.16 28.93 6.41
CA SER A 191 -13.55 28.90 5.95
C SER A 191 -13.89 27.49 5.49
N ILE A 192 -14.98 26.93 6.00
CA ILE A 192 -15.39 25.56 5.73
C ILE A 192 -16.85 25.55 5.32
N MET A 193 -17.12 24.98 4.14
CA MET A 193 -18.47 24.68 3.68
C MET A 193 -18.90 23.36 4.30
N VAL A 194 -19.97 23.40 5.07
CA VAL A 194 -20.55 22.24 5.75
C VAL A 194 -21.83 21.84 5.06
N TYR A 195 -22.05 20.53 4.95
CA TYR A 195 -23.30 19.97 4.46
C TYR A 195 -23.78 18.86 5.39
N LEU A 196 -25.04 18.99 5.80
CA LEU A 196 -25.73 18.08 6.70
C LEU A 196 -26.92 17.49 5.96
N THR A 197 -26.94 16.16 5.78
CA THR A 197 -27.96 15.48 4.99
C THR A 197 -28.52 14.26 5.72
N PRO A 198 -29.84 14.00 5.72
CA PRO A 198 -30.41 12.83 6.36
C PRO A 198 -29.86 11.52 5.77
N ARG A 199 -29.34 10.66 6.63
CA ARG A 199 -28.77 9.35 6.28
C ARG A 199 -29.76 8.48 5.51
N LYS A 200 -31.04 8.48 5.95
CA LYS A 200 -32.13 7.73 5.31
C LYS A 200 -32.26 8.03 3.82
N GLN A 201 -32.07 9.29 3.39
CA GLN A 201 -32.18 9.66 1.97
C GLN A 201 -31.02 9.10 1.15
N VAL A 202 -29.80 9.18 1.68
CA VAL A 202 -28.59 8.64 1.03
C VAL A 202 -28.66 7.11 0.95
N GLU A 203 -29.11 6.45 2.01
CA GLU A 203 -29.28 5.00 2.05
C GLU A 203 -30.39 4.50 1.13
N SER A 204 -31.53 5.20 1.08
CA SER A 204 -32.61 4.90 0.15
C SER A 204 -32.12 4.94 -1.30
N LEU A 205 -31.41 6.01 -1.67
CA LEU A 205 -30.82 6.16 -3.00
C LEU A 205 -29.81 5.04 -3.30
N LYS A 206 -28.91 4.74 -2.36
CA LYS A 206 -27.93 3.65 -2.49
C LYS A 206 -28.64 2.31 -2.71
N ASN A 207 -29.69 2.03 -1.95
CA ASN A 207 -30.46 0.78 -2.06
C ASN A 207 -31.21 0.69 -3.40
N LEU A 208 -31.75 1.80 -3.90
CA LEU A 208 -32.39 1.87 -5.21
C LEU A 208 -31.42 1.46 -6.33
N PHE A 209 -30.25 2.09 -6.39
CA PHE A 209 -29.24 1.75 -7.41
C PHE A 209 -28.69 0.33 -7.25
N HIS A 210 -28.53 -0.14 -6.00
CA HIS A 210 -28.12 -1.51 -5.72
C HIS A 210 -29.13 -2.53 -6.26
N LYS A 211 -30.44 -2.32 -6.00
CA LYS A 211 -31.52 -3.16 -6.54
C LYS A 211 -31.59 -3.11 -8.07
N ALA A 212 -31.26 -1.96 -8.68
CA ALA A 212 -31.16 -1.82 -10.13
C ALA A 212 -29.90 -2.50 -10.73
N GLY A 213 -28.97 -2.98 -9.90
CA GLY A 213 -27.71 -3.59 -10.35
C GLY A 213 -26.72 -2.58 -10.96
N VAL A 214 -26.87 -1.29 -10.63
CA VAL A 214 -26.02 -0.20 -11.13
C VAL A 214 -25.11 0.29 -10.02
N LYS A 215 -23.81 0.39 -10.30
CA LYS A 215 -22.84 0.91 -9.33
C LYS A 215 -22.97 2.45 -9.23
N LEU A 216 -23.53 2.91 -8.12
CA LEU A 216 -23.56 4.33 -7.77
C LEU A 216 -22.17 4.77 -7.26
N ALA A 217 -21.46 5.55 -8.07
CA ALA A 217 -20.13 6.07 -7.77
C ALA A 217 -20.18 7.33 -6.88
N GLY A 218 -21.24 8.12 -6.99
CA GLY A 218 -21.42 9.27 -6.11
C GLY A 218 -22.84 9.75 -5.96
N ALA A 219 -23.08 10.45 -4.85
CA ALA A 219 -24.33 11.11 -4.58
C ALA A 219 -24.05 12.51 -4.01
N THR A 220 -24.77 13.52 -4.50
CA THR A 220 -24.59 14.90 -4.06
C THR A 220 -25.93 15.63 -3.98
N ILE A 221 -25.94 16.89 -3.54
CA ILE A 221 -27.13 17.73 -3.47
C ILE A 221 -27.12 18.78 -4.58
N SER A 222 -28.30 19.32 -4.92
CA SER A 222 -28.47 20.26 -6.04
C SER A 222 -27.50 21.45 -6.06
N PRO A 223 -27.23 22.18 -4.94
CA PRO A 223 -26.32 23.34 -5.01
C PRO A 223 -24.90 22.89 -5.32
N ILE A 224 -24.44 21.77 -4.76
CA ILE A 224 -23.12 21.21 -5.04
C ILE A 224 -23.01 20.69 -6.49
N ALA A 225 -24.10 20.15 -7.05
CA ALA A 225 -24.17 19.82 -8.46
C ALA A 225 -23.99 21.09 -9.32
N ILE A 226 -24.71 22.17 -9.04
CA ILE A 226 -24.52 23.44 -9.76
C ILE A 226 -23.07 23.97 -9.62
N GLN A 227 -22.47 23.89 -8.43
CA GLN A 227 -21.05 24.20 -8.24
C GLN A 227 -20.14 23.37 -9.16
N THR A 228 -20.49 22.11 -9.40
CA THR A 228 -19.74 21.21 -10.29
C THR A 228 -19.78 21.68 -11.74
N LEU A 229 -20.88 22.27 -12.22
CA LEU A 229 -20.93 22.87 -13.57
C LEU A 229 -19.86 23.96 -13.75
N TYR A 230 -19.73 24.83 -12.74
CA TYR A 230 -18.73 25.89 -12.77
C TYR A 230 -17.30 25.37 -12.57
N ARG A 231 -17.09 24.42 -11.64
CA ARG A 231 -15.77 23.83 -11.36
C ARG A 231 -15.23 22.97 -12.51
N SER A 232 -16.11 22.26 -13.21
CA SER A 232 -15.76 21.51 -14.42
C SER A 232 -15.42 22.42 -15.61
N ARG A 233 -15.64 23.74 -15.46
CA ARG A 233 -15.52 24.75 -16.53
C ARG A 233 -16.41 24.43 -17.72
N TRP A 234 -17.51 23.71 -17.48
CA TRP A 234 -18.53 23.50 -18.48
C TRP A 234 -19.26 24.80 -18.77
N VAL A 235 -19.65 25.51 -17.70
CA VAL A 235 -20.11 26.89 -17.76
C VAL A 235 -19.03 27.79 -17.18
N GLY A 236 -18.73 28.89 -17.89
CA GLY A 236 -17.80 29.92 -17.45
C GLY A 236 -18.49 31.17 -16.95
N SER A 237 -17.84 31.87 -16.04
CA SER A 237 -18.16 33.26 -15.70
C SER A 237 -16.90 34.10 -15.88
N ASP A 238 -17.06 35.25 -16.51
CA ASP A 238 -16.07 36.32 -16.62
C ASP A 238 -15.95 37.12 -15.31
N ALA A 239 -17.04 37.18 -14.53
CA ALA A 239 -17.07 37.76 -13.20
C ALA A 239 -16.40 36.86 -12.15
N ARG A 240 -15.68 37.48 -11.20
CA ARG A 240 -15.06 36.77 -10.06
C ARG A 240 -16.10 36.28 -9.06
N THR A 241 -17.11 37.11 -8.80
CA THR A 241 -18.22 36.85 -7.89
C THR A 241 -19.53 36.94 -8.63
N TYR A 242 -20.29 35.84 -8.64
CA TYR A 242 -21.56 35.73 -9.36
C TYR A 242 -22.57 34.95 -8.54
N ALA A 243 -23.85 35.12 -8.85
CA ALA A 243 -24.94 34.39 -8.22
C ALA A 243 -25.61 33.44 -9.20
N HIS A 244 -26.27 32.42 -8.66
CA HIS A 244 -27.19 31.56 -9.37
C HIS A 244 -28.54 31.62 -8.65
N LEU A 245 -29.61 31.91 -9.39
CA LEU A 245 -30.98 31.81 -8.89
C LEU A 245 -31.69 30.67 -9.62
N TYR A 246 -32.02 29.63 -8.88
CA TYR A 246 -32.96 28.61 -9.33
C TYR A 246 -34.37 28.95 -8.87
N VAL A 247 -35.31 29.06 -9.81
CA VAL A 247 -36.74 29.26 -9.53
C VAL A 247 -37.48 27.95 -9.78
N GLY A 248 -37.83 27.26 -8.71
CA GLY A 248 -38.59 26.01 -8.75
C GLY A 248 -40.08 26.20 -8.51
N ARG A 249 -40.83 25.10 -8.54
CA ARG A 249 -42.29 25.09 -8.33
C ARG A 249 -42.70 25.63 -6.95
N ASN A 250 -42.13 25.08 -5.88
CA ASN A 250 -42.51 25.40 -4.49
C ASN A 250 -41.51 26.30 -3.75
N TRP A 251 -40.28 26.38 -4.26
CA TRP A 251 -39.18 27.09 -3.61
C TRP A 251 -38.20 27.56 -4.68
N SER A 252 -37.46 28.60 -4.34
CA SER A 252 -36.31 29.09 -5.11
C SER A 252 -35.06 28.98 -4.26
N ARG A 253 -33.90 28.98 -4.89
CA ARG A 253 -32.61 28.99 -4.18
C ARG A 253 -31.68 29.96 -4.84
N ILE A 254 -31.00 30.73 -4.01
CA ILE A 254 -29.92 31.60 -4.42
C ILE A 254 -28.61 31.08 -3.86
N ASP A 255 -27.65 30.89 -4.76
CA ASP A 255 -26.30 30.44 -4.45
C ASP A 255 -25.33 31.52 -4.95
N ILE A 256 -24.43 32.00 -4.09
CA ILE A 256 -23.36 32.94 -4.47
C ILE A 256 -22.06 32.17 -4.58
N PHE A 257 -21.33 32.43 -5.65
CA PHE A 257 -20.07 31.79 -5.97
C PHE A 257 -18.95 32.81 -6.03
N THR A 258 -17.79 32.43 -5.49
CA THR A 258 -16.53 33.14 -5.68
C THR A 258 -15.50 32.13 -6.16
N ASN A 259 -14.82 32.39 -7.28
CA ASN A 259 -13.84 31.47 -7.87
C ASN A 259 -14.40 30.04 -8.06
N ASN A 260 -15.65 29.92 -8.51
CA ASN A 260 -16.38 28.64 -8.73
C ASN A 260 -16.66 27.82 -7.45
N ASN A 261 -16.59 28.44 -6.27
CA ASN A 261 -16.94 27.82 -5.00
C ASN A 261 -18.13 28.54 -4.38
N ILE A 262 -19.10 27.78 -3.86
CA ILE A 262 -20.23 28.34 -3.13
C ILE A 262 -19.70 29.00 -1.86
N VAL A 263 -20.02 30.27 -1.68
CA VAL A 263 -19.71 31.06 -0.48
C VAL A 263 -20.96 31.39 0.34
N LEU A 264 -22.13 31.29 -0.27
CA LEU A 264 -23.43 31.42 0.39
C LEU A 264 -24.47 30.61 -0.38
N SER A 265 -25.34 29.89 0.33
CA SER A 265 -26.50 29.21 -0.25
C SER A 265 -27.71 29.47 0.63
N ARG A 266 -28.83 29.88 0.02
CA ARG A 266 -30.06 30.19 0.76
C ARG A 266 -31.30 29.72 0.00
N GLY A 267 -32.16 28.99 0.69
CA GLY A 267 -33.50 28.68 0.22
C GLY A 267 -34.46 29.84 0.42
N ILE A 268 -35.27 30.13 -0.59
CA ILE A 268 -36.33 31.14 -0.58
C ILE A 268 -37.68 30.39 -0.69
N LYS A 269 -38.58 30.64 0.26
CA LYS A 269 -39.95 30.10 0.28
C LYS A 269 -40.87 30.85 -0.70
N ALA A 270 -40.42 31.00 -1.93
CA ALA A 270 -41.18 31.59 -3.04
C ALA A 270 -40.77 30.85 -4.31
N GLY A 271 -41.76 30.45 -5.12
CA GLY A 271 -41.52 29.75 -6.38
C GLY A 271 -42.65 30.05 -7.37
N THR A 272 -42.74 29.25 -8.43
CA THR A 272 -43.78 29.39 -9.44
C THR A 272 -45.20 29.26 -8.85
N ASN A 273 -45.41 28.44 -7.83
CA ASN A 273 -46.72 28.32 -7.17
C ASN A 273 -47.15 29.61 -6.46
N SER A 274 -46.21 30.42 -5.96
CA SER A 274 -46.53 31.74 -5.41
C SER A 274 -47.00 32.71 -6.51
N MET A 275 -46.51 32.54 -7.74
CA MET A 275 -46.99 33.30 -8.91
C MET A 275 -48.40 32.83 -9.31
N VAL A 276 -48.66 31.53 -9.26
CA VAL A 276 -50.00 30.96 -9.50
C VAL A 276 -51.01 31.46 -8.46
N GLU A 277 -50.63 31.49 -7.18
CA GLU A 277 -51.47 32.04 -6.11
C GLU A 277 -51.80 33.52 -6.37
N ALA A 278 -50.79 34.32 -6.71
CA ALA A 278 -51.00 35.73 -7.07
C ALA A 278 -51.89 35.90 -8.32
N LEU A 279 -51.78 35.00 -9.30
CA LEU A 279 -52.63 35.02 -10.49
C LEU A 279 -54.10 34.72 -10.13
N VAL A 280 -54.36 33.70 -9.30
CA VAL A 280 -55.72 33.36 -8.84
C VAL A 280 -56.33 34.51 -8.05
N GLU A 281 -55.56 35.11 -7.13
CA GLU A 281 -56.00 36.21 -6.27
C GLU A 281 -56.37 37.44 -7.11
N ASN A 282 -55.46 37.89 -7.99
CA ASN A 282 -55.66 39.10 -8.80
C ASN A 282 -56.73 38.91 -9.89
N TYR A 283 -56.83 37.72 -10.48
CA TYR A 283 -57.88 37.42 -11.45
C TYR A 283 -59.27 37.39 -10.79
N SER A 284 -59.38 36.86 -9.57
CA SER A 284 -60.66 36.86 -8.84
C SER A 284 -61.10 38.27 -8.44
N SER A 285 -60.16 39.18 -8.15
CA SER A 285 -60.46 40.59 -7.85
C SER A 285 -60.97 41.40 -9.05
N LEU A 286 -60.71 40.94 -10.28
CA LEU A 286 -61.21 41.56 -11.51
C LEU A 286 -62.70 41.30 -11.76
N GLY A 287 -63.24 40.18 -11.25
CA GLY A 287 -64.63 39.76 -11.44
C GLY A 287 -65.62 40.20 -10.36
N GLY A 288 -65.17 40.94 -9.33
CA GLY A 288 -66.00 41.39 -8.21
C GLY A 288 -66.44 42.85 -8.34
N THR A 289 -67.74 43.14 -8.20
CA THR A 289 -68.25 44.50 -7.93
C THR A 289 -67.81 44.93 -6.53
N GLY A 290 -66.60 45.46 -6.39
CA GLY A 290 -66.10 45.91 -5.10
C GLY A 290 -64.74 46.57 -5.23
N GLU A 291 -64.70 47.85 -4.87
CA GLU A 291 -63.53 48.71 -4.66
C GLU A 291 -62.24 47.95 -4.32
N ALA A 292 -61.44 47.64 -5.33
CA ALA A 292 -60.04 47.29 -5.16
C ALA A 292 -59.20 48.47 -5.66
N THR A 293 -58.97 49.42 -4.76
CA THR A 293 -58.02 50.51 -4.91
C THR A 293 -56.59 49.94 -5.00
N ILE A 294 -56.21 49.44 -6.18
CA ILE A 294 -54.79 49.31 -6.54
C ILE A 294 -54.40 50.64 -7.17
N SER A 295 -54.05 51.61 -6.32
CA SER A 295 -53.39 52.83 -6.75
C SER A 295 -51.98 52.48 -7.22
N LEU A 296 -51.80 52.39 -8.54
CA LEU A 296 -50.50 52.49 -9.20
C LEU A 296 -50.62 53.59 -10.26
N SER A 297 -49.83 54.63 -10.09
CA SER A 297 -49.73 55.77 -10.99
C SER A 297 -49.25 55.36 -12.39
N MET A 298 -50.07 55.77 -13.39
CA MET A 298 -49.82 56.03 -14.83
C MET A 298 -49.45 54.82 -15.73
N GLU A 299 -50.36 54.35 -16.58
CA GLU A 299 -50.82 54.99 -17.85
C GLU A 299 -51.39 54.01 -18.90
N ASP A 300 -51.57 52.71 -18.59
CA ASP A 300 -52.31 51.78 -19.46
C ASP A 300 -53.60 51.28 -18.79
N GLU A 301 -54.74 51.75 -19.29
CA GLU A 301 -56.08 51.27 -18.92
C GLU A 301 -56.12 49.74 -19.00
N MET A 302 -56.55 49.08 -17.91
CA MET A 302 -56.80 47.64 -17.93
C MET A 302 -57.93 47.33 -18.91
N PRO A 303 -57.78 46.35 -19.82
CA PRO A 303 -58.92 45.86 -20.57
C PRO A 303 -59.99 45.37 -19.59
N GLN A 304 -61.24 45.80 -19.78
CA GLN A 304 -62.38 45.37 -18.97
C GLN A 304 -62.69 43.90 -19.27
N LEU A 305 -61.97 43.01 -18.60
CA LEU A 305 -62.14 41.57 -18.67
C LEU A 305 -63.37 41.18 -17.86
N SER A 306 -64.47 40.92 -18.56
CA SER A 306 -65.75 40.46 -17.98
C SER A 306 -65.70 38.97 -17.68
N SER A 307 -64.90 38.53 -16.71
CA SER A 307 -64.89 37.12 -16.28
C SER A 307 -65.61 36.94 -14.94
N THR A 308 -66.63 36.07 -14.92
CA THR A 308 -67.48 35.82 -13.73
C THR A 308 -67.04 34.58 -12.93
N GLN A 309 -65.98 33.88 -13.37
CA GLN A 309 -65.50 32.64 -12.77
C GLN A 309 -64.13 32.82 -12.13
N ALA A 310 -63.95 32.33 -10.90
CA ALA A 310 -62.63 32.28 -10.29
C ALA A 310 -61.77 31.18 -10.95
N LEU A 311 -60.49 31.47 -11.18
CA LEU A 311 -59.52 30.48 -11.64
C LEU A 311 -59.21 29.48 -10.53
N THR A 312 -59.29 28.19 -10.83
CA THR A 312 -58.69 27.17 -9.95
C THR A 312 -57.16 27.21 -10.03
N GLN A 313 -56.47 26.68 -9.03
CA GLN A 313 -54.99 26.67 -8.99
C GLN A 313 -54.39 25.91 -10.19
N ASP A 314 -55.02 24.83 -10.65
CA ASP A 314 -54.53 24.08 -11.79
C ASP A 314 -54.80 24.80 -13.12
N GLN A 315 -55.94 25.47 -13.26
CA GLN A 315 -56.18 26.35 -14.41
C GLN A 315 -55.18 27.51 -14.44
N ALA A 316 -54.93 28.17 -13.31
CA ALA A 316 -53.93 29.24 -13.23
C ALA A 316 -52.51 28.76 -13.55
N LYS A 317 -52.13 27.53 -13.17
CA LYS A 317 -50.87 26.90 -13.63
C LYS A 317 -50.85 26.76 -15.16
N HIS A 318 -51.94 26.29 -15.75
CA HIS A 318 -52.05 26.15 -17.20
C HIS A 318 -51.96 27.50 -17.91
N VAL A 319 -52.63 28.54 -17.41
CA VAL A 319 -52.53 29.93 -17.92
C VAL A 319 -51.10 30.45 -17.84
N LEU A 320 -50.47 30.30 -16.67
CA LEU A 320 -49.08 30.74 -16.48
C LEU A 320 -48.13 30.06 -17.48
N ARG A 321 -48.26 28.74 -17.65
CA ARG A 321 -47.41 27.98 -18.59
C ARG A 321 -47.73 28.34 -20.04
N SER A 322 -48.99 28.45 -20.43
CA SER A 322 -49.33 28.78 -21.82
C SER A 322 -48.84 30.19 -22.19
N LYS A 323 -49.15 31.19 -21.38
CA LYS A 323 -48.87 32.59 -21.69
C LYS A 323 -47.41 32.98 -21.50
N LEU A 324 -46.69 32.37 -20.55
CA LEU A 324 -45.29 32.74 -20.28
C LEU A 324 -44.27 31.81 -20.95
N LEU A 325 -44.65 30.56 -21.26
CA LEU A 325 -43.73 29.55 -21.79
C LEU A 325 -44.15 29.01 -23.17
N GLY A 326 -45.29 29.44 -23.70
CA GLY A 326 -45.74 29.09 -25.05
C GLY A 326 -46.34 27.69 -25.18
N TYR A 327 -46.83 27.10 -24.08
CA TYR A 327 -47.60 25.85 -24.15
C TYR A 327 -48.97 26.07 -24.78
N ASP A 328 -49.49 25.05 -25.48
CA ASP A 328 -50.82 25.10 -26.07
C ASP A 328 -51.92 25.23 -25.01
N MET A 329 -52.92 26.05 -25.34
CA MET A 329 -54.10 26.27 -24.52
C MET A 329 -55.32 26.37 -25.43
N SER A 330 -56.40 25.70 -25.04
CA SER A 330 -57.68 25.83 -25.74
C SER A 330 -58.32 27.18 -25.42
N ASN A 331 -58.83 27.87 -26.44
CA ASN A 331 -59.49 29.17 -26.31
C ASN A 331 -60.76 29.15 -25.42
N ALA A 332 -61.28 27.96 -25.09
CA ALA A 332 -62.46 27.80 -24.23
C ALA A 332 -62.12 27.67 -22.73
N GLN A 333 -60.85 27.64 -22.34
CA GLN A 333 -60.46 27.52 -20.92
C GLN A 333 -60.49 28.90 -20.23
N PRO A 334 -60.94 28.98 -18.96
CA PRO A 334 -60.83 30.21 -18.17
C PRO A 334 -59.39 30.73 -18.12
N GLY A 335 -59.20 32.03 -18.34
CA GLY A 335 -57.89 32.68 -18.40
C GLY A 335 -57.22 32.62 -19.78
N ALA A 336 -57.84 32.00 -20.79
CA ALA A 336 -57.36 32.04 -22.18
C ALA A 336 -57.42 33.45 -22.78
N GLU A 337 -58.32 34.29 -22.29
CA GLU A 337 -58.50 35.70 -22.66
C GLU A 337 -57.35 36.60 -22.21
N LEU A 338 -56.53 36.17 -21.25
CA LEU A 338 -55.42 36.98 -20.73
C LEU A 338 -54.27 37.06 -21.73
N GLY A 339 -53.73 38.26 -21.92
CA GLY A 339 -52.47 38.49 -22.60
C GLY A 339 -51.27 38.09 -21.73
N GLN A 340 -50.10 38.02 -22.35
CA GLN A 340 -48.84 37.80 -21.62
C GLN A 340 -48.57 38.93 -20.60
N GLU A 341 -48.85 40.18 -20.99
CA GLU A 341 -48.67 41.36 -20.14
C GLU A 341 -49.63 41.38 -18.95
N ASP A 342 -50.88 40.96 -19.16
CA ASP A 342 -51.87 40.82 -18.08
C ASP A 342 -51.40 39.81 -17.04
N VAL A 343 -50.96 38.64 -17.48
CA VAL A 343 -50.41 37.61 -16.58
C VAL A 343 -49.20 38.16 -15.82
N LEU A 344 -48.28 38.86 -16.48
CA LEU A 344 -47.11 39.45 -15.84
C LEU A 344 -47.47 40.53 -14.81
N ARG A 345 -48.48 41.36 -15.11
CA ARG A 345 -49.04 42.35 -14.18
C ARG A 345 -49.63 41.66 -12.95
N MET A 346 -50.40 40.58 -13.14
CA MET A 346 -51.01 39.82 -12.05
C MET A 346 -50.01 39.06 -11.19
N ILE A 347 -48.91 38.54 -11.74
CA ILE A 347 -47.90 37.82 -10.94
C ILE A 347 -46.84 38.74 -10.33
N ARG A 348 -46.79 40.02 -10.72
CA ARG A 348 -45.79 41.00 -10.28
C ARG A 348 -45.55 41.01 -8.77
N PRO A 349 -46.57 41.00 -7.88
CA PRO A 349 -46.33 40.99 -6.44
C PRO A 349 -45.53 39.79 -5.95
N ALA A 350 -45.72 38.61 -6.56
CA ALA A 350 -44.97 37.41 -6.22
C ALA A 350 -43.50 37.50 -6.70
N VAL A 351 -43.29 38.07 -7.89
CA VAL A 351 -41.96 38.30 -8.46
C VAL A 351 -41.18 39.34 -7.63
N GLU A 352 -41.81 40.45 -7.25
CA GLU A 352 -41.20 41.49 -6.40
C GLU A 352 -40.79 40.94 -5.04
N ARG A 353 -41.61 40.08 -4.43
CA ARG A 353 -41.24 39.38 -3.19
C ARG A 353 -40.00 38.52 -3.40
N LEU A 354 -39.90 37.79 -4.51
CA LEU A 354 -38.72 36.98 -4.84
C LEU A 354 -37.47 37.86 -5.02
N VAL A 355 -37.56 38.93 -5.81
CA VAL A 355 -36.47 39.89 -6.04
C VAL A 355 -36.00 40.50 -4.73
N ARG A 356 -36.92 40.94 -3.86
CA ARG A 356 -36.56 41.49 -2.54
C ARG A 356 -35.79 40.50 -1.65
N GLN A 357 -36.09 39.20 -1.75
CA GLN A 357 -35.33 38.17 -1.02
C GLN A 357 -33.92 37.98 -1.60
N VAL A 358 -33.77 38.13 -2.92
CA VAL A 358 -32.47 38.13 -3.60
C VAL A 358 -31.64 39.34 -3.15
N GLU A 359 -32.20 40.55 -3.21
CA GLU A 359 -31.54 41.79 -2.76
C GLU A 359 -31.08 41.70 -1.30
N ARG A 360 -31.96 41.27 -0.39
CA ARG A 360 -31.61 41.04 1.02
C ARG A 360 -30.47 40.05 1.20
N THR A 361 -30.35 39.07 0.30
CA THR A 361 -29.26 38.10 0.35
C THR A 361 -27.95 38.71 -0.14
N PHE A 362 -27.99 39.55 -1.18
CA PHE A 362 -26.83 40.33 -1.61
C PHE A 362 -26.38 41.34 -0.57
N GLU A 363 -27.32 42.08 0.04
CA GLU A 363 -27.02 43.01 1.13
C GLU A 363 -26.38 42.30 2.32
N TYR A 364 -26.89 41.15 2.72
CA TYR A 364 -26.27 40.34 3.76
C TYR A 364 -24.83 39.92 3.39
N TYR A 365 -24.63 39.47 2.15
CA TYR A 365 -23.32 39.04 1.66
C TYR A 365 -22.29 40.20 1.63
N THR A 366 -22.70 41.40 1.22
CA THR A 366 -21.79 42.56 1.17
C THR A 366 -21.59 43.20 2.54
N THR A 367 -22.69 43.45 3.27
CA THR A 367 -22.68 44.26 4.49
C THR A 367 -22.30 43.44 5.71
N THR A 368 -22.83 42.22 5.84
CA THR A 368 -22.57 41.37 7.02
C THR A 368 -21.31 40.52 6.85
N MET A 369 -21.06 39.98 5.65
CA MET A 369 -19.86 39.15 5.41
C MET A 369 -18.66 39.96 4.89
N GLY A 370 -18.83 41.23 4.54
CA GLY A 370 -17.74 42.11 4.09
C GLY A 370 -17.09 41.64 2.78
N LYS A 371 -17.86 41.00 1.90
CA LYS A 371 -17.38 40.42 0.63
C LYS A 371 -17.67 41.35 -0.56
N ASP A 372 -17.00 41.07 -1.67
CA ASP A 372 -17.16 41.80 -2.94
C ASP A 372 -18.61 41.73 -3.45
N ARG A 373 -19.06 42.73 -4.22
CA ARG A 373 -20.41 42.73 -4.80
C ARG A 373 -20.57 41.62 -5.84
N VAL A 374 -21.80 41.15 -6.02
CA VAL A 374 -22.16 40.22 -7.09
C VAL A 374 -22.19 40.98 -8.41
N GLU A 375 -21.36 40.56 -9.37
CA GLU A 375 -21.20 41.24 -10.66
C GLU A 375 -22.15 40.66 -11.74
N LYS A 376 -22.56 39.41 -11.58
CA LYS A 376 -23.37 38.66 -12.56
C LYS A 376 -24.32 37.70 -11.87
N ILE A 377 -25.50 37.45 -12.45
CA ILE A 377 -26.47 36.47 -11.97
C ILE A 377 -26.91 35.52 -13.08
N PHE A 378 -26.82 34.23 -12.81
CA PHE A 378 -27.29 33.15 -13.67
C PHE A 378 -28.65 32.65 -13.21
N PHE A 379 -29.59 32.48 -14.14
CA PHE A 379 -30.94 32.01 -13.83
C PHE A 379 -31.17 30.59 -14.35
N SER A 380 -31.93 29.82 -13.60
CA SER A 380 -32.43 28.52 -14.04
C SER A 380 -33.84 28.29 -13.50
N GLY A 381 -34.59 27.42 -14.19
CA GLY A 381 -35.99 27.20 -13.93
C GLY A 381 -36.82 27.52 -15.16
N GLU A 382 -37.92 26.81 -15.33
CA GLU A 382 -38.75 26.91 -16.54
C GLU A 382 -39.23 28.35 -16.77
N ILE A 383 -39.73 28.99 -15.70
CA ILE A 383 -40.32 30.34 -15.76
C ILE A 383 -39.32 31.43 -16.16
N THR A 384 -38.02 31.21 -15.93
CA THR A 384 -37.00 32.21 -16.23
C THR A 384 -36.70 32.33 -17.72
N THR A 385 -37.23 31.46 -18.59
CA THR A 385 -37.05 31.65 -20.05
C THR A 385 -37.90 32.77 -20.63
N ASN A 386 -38.90 33.27 -19.89
CA ASN A 386 -39.71 34.38 -20.35
C ASN A 386 -38.89 35.69 -20.38
N ARG A 387 -38.72 36.27 -21.57
CA ARG A 387 -37.87 37.47 -21.76
C ARG A 387 -38.36 38.68 -20.96
N MET A 388 -39.67 38.93 -20.94
CA MET A 388 -40.23 40.09 -20.24
C MET A 388 -40.08 39.95 -18.72
N LEU A 389 -40.27 38.74 -18.18
CA LEU A 389 -40.00 38.48 -16.76
C LEU A 389 -38.52 38.65 -16.42
N MET A 390 -37.62 38.16 -17.27
CA MET A 390 -36.18 38.31 -17.08
C MET A 390 -35.72 39.75 -17.16
N GLU A 391 -36.29 40.54 -18.07
CA GLU A 391 -36.02 41.97 -18.19
C GLU A 391 -36.50 42.73 -16.95
N PHE A 392 -37.69 42.41 -16.44
CA PHE A 392 -38.17 42.97 -15.17
C PHE A 392 -37.20 42.69 -14.01
N ILE A 393 -36.77 41.44 -13.84
CA ILE A 393 -35.82 41.06 -12.78
C ILE A 393 -34.46 41.74 -12.99
N HIS A 394 -34.00 41.84 -14.23
CA HIS A 394 -32.75 42.52 -14.58
C HIS A 394 -32.78 44.00 -14.19
N THR A 395 -33.84 44.72 -14.58
CA THR A 395 -34.02 46.14 -14.25
C THR A 395 -34.10 46.38 -12.75
N GLN A 396 -34.80 45.52 -12.00
CA GLN A 396 -34.91 45.65 -10.55
C GLN A 396 -33.58 45.38 -9.83
N LEU A 397 -32.86 44.33 -10.23
CA LEU A 397 -31.59 43.98 -9.58
C LEU A 397 -30.42 44.87 -10.00
N GLY A 398 -30.46 45.46 -11.21
CA GLY A 398 -29.36 46.26 -11.76
C GLY A 398 -28.07 45.46 -11.98
N ILE A 399 -28.15 44.13 -12.12
CA ILE A 399 -27.01 43.21 -12.29
C ILE A 399 -27.16 42.48 -13.63
N ASN A 400 -26.04 42.24 -14.33
CA ASN A 400 -26.02 41.48 -15.57
C ASN A 400 -26.62 40.08 -15.37
N SER A 401 -27.72 39.80 -16.07
CA SER A 401 -28.50 38.56 -15.95
C SER A 401 -28.33 37.67 -17.19
N GLN A 402 -28.11 36.39 -16.96
CA GLN A 402 -27.97 35.40 -18.04
C GLN A 402 -28.68 34.11 -17.66
N LEU A 403 -29.20 33.38 -18.66
CA LEU A 403 -29.69 32.02 -18.44
C LEU A 403 -28.52 31.05 -18.30
N LEU A 404 -28.62 30.12 -17.35
CA LEU A 404 -27.69 29.02 -17.19
C LEU A 404 -28.05 27.91 -18.18
N ASP A 405 -27.75 28.09 -19.48
CA ASP A 405 -27.97 27.06 -20.50
C ASP A 405 -26.78 26.08 -20.54
N PRO A 406 -26.97 24.83 -20.06
CA PRO A 406 -25.91 23.82 -20.06
C PRO A 406 -25.66 23.22 -21.45
N LEU A 407 -26.56 23.45 -22.41
CA LEU A 407 -26.53 22.89 -23.76
C LEU A 407 -26.27 23.97 -24.82
N SER A 408 -25.74 25.13 -24.42
CA SER A 408 -25.42 26.19 -25.36
C SER A 408 -24.41 25.68 -26.43
N PRO A 409 -24.51 26.15 -27.69
CA PRO A 409 -23.59 25.73 -28.75
C PRO A 409 -22.10 25.96 -28.44
N GLU A 410 -21.81 26.93 -27.56
CA GLU A 410 -20.46 27.22 -27.06
C GLU A 410 -19.85 26.02 -26.34
N TYR A 411 -20.66 25.24 -25.62
CA TYR A 411 -20.20 24.15 -24.76
C TYR A 411 -20.28 22.76 -25.41
N VAL A 412 -21.30 22.54 -26.25
CA VAL A 412 -21.59 21.20 -26.81
C VAL A 412 -21.10 21.03 -28.25
N GLY A 413 -20.91 22.14 -28.98
CA GLY A 413 -20.57 22.14 -30.41
C GLY A 413 -21.78 21.87 -31.33
N PRO A 414 -21.67 22.19 -32.63
CA PRO A 414 -22.78 22.03 -33.58
C PRO A 414 -23.07 20.54 -33.84
N GLY A 415 -24.34 20.14 -33.69
CA GLY A 415 -24.86 18.80 -34.05
C GLY A 415 -25.08 17.81 -32.90
N ALA A 416 -24.75 18.17 -31.66
CA ALA A 416 -24.97 17.31 -30.48
C ALA A 416 -26.27 17.61 -29.71
N VAL A 417 -26.98 18.67 -30.08
CA VAL A 417 -28.25 19.08 -29.46
C VAL A 417 -29.36 18.83 -30.48
N GLY A 418 -30.31 17.95 -30.15
CA GLY A 418 -31.55 17.78 -30.93
C GLY A 418 -32.43 19.04 -30.89
N PRO A 419 -33.63 19.02 -31.50
CA PRO A 419 -34.59 20.12 -31.38
C PRO A 419 -35.16 20.15 -29.94
N VAL A 420 -34.41 20.76 -29.03
CA VAL A 420 -34.77 20.93 -27.62
C VAL A 420 -35.01 22.42 -27.38
N THR A 421 -36.16 22.75 -26.82
CA THR A 421 -36.54 24.13 -26.50
C THR A 421 -35.59 24.70 -25.44
N GLU A 422 -35.43 26.02 -25.40
CA GLU A 422 -34.55 26.69 -24.42
C GLU A 422 -34.94 26.34 -22.98
N SER A 423 -36.25 26.22 -22.70
CA SER A 423 -36.78 25.84 -21.39
C SER A 423 -36.39 24.42 -20.99
N GLU A 424 -36.53 23.47 -21.91
CA GLU A 424 -36.08 22.09 -21.68
C GLU A 424 -34.56 22.00 -21.48
N ARG A 425 -33.76 22.84 -22.16
CA ARG A 425 -32.30 22.86 -21.97
C ARG A 425 -31.91 23.18 -20.52
N LEU A 426 -32.62 24.12 -19.89
CA LEU A 426 -32.36 24.51 -18.50
C LEU A 426 -32.63 23.38 -17.50
N GLU A 427 -33.54 22.44 -17.81
CA GLU A 427 -33.81 21.28 -16.96
C GLU A 427 -32.61 20.33 -16.88
N TYR A 428 -31.72 20.35 -17.87
CA TYR A 428 -30.57 19.44 -17.91
C TYR A 428 -29.38 19.91 -17.06
N ASN A 429 -29.46 21.08 -16.42
CA ASN A 429 -28.38 21.63 -15.59
C ASN A 429 -27.90 20.62 -14.54
N LEU A 430 -28.84 20.08 -13.75
CA LEU A 430 -28.53 19.17 -12.67
C LEU A 430 -28.01 17.83 -13.17
N VAL A 431 -28.65 17.22 -14.16
CA VAL A 431 -28.21 15.91 -14.66
C VAL A 431 -26.86 15.98 -15.38
N LEU A 432 -26.59 17.08 -16.09
CA LEU A 432 -25.29 17.30 -16.71
C LEU A 432 -24.19 17.51 -15.67
N ALA A 433 -24.50 18.26 -14.61
CA ALA A 433 -23.59 18.42 -13.47
C ALA A 433 -23.19 17.07 -12.84
N LEU A 434 -24.16 16.18 -12.68
CA LEU A 434 -23.92 14.82 -12.18
C LEU A 434 -23.03 14.03 -13.15
N ALA A 435 -23.26 14.14 -14.46
CA ALA A 435 -22.43 13.48 -15.47
C ALA A 435 -20.99 14.05 -15.52
N LEU A 436 -20.80 15.30 -15.11
CA LEU A 436 -19.49 15.94 -14.96
C LEU A 436 -18.80 15.63 -13.62
N SER A 437 -19.51 15.02 -12.68
CA SER A 437 -19.04 14.86 -11.31
C SER A 437 -17.91 13.85 -11.17
N ASP A 438 -16.98 14.17 -10.29
CA ASP A 438 -15.91 13.30 -9.82
C ASP A 438 -15.55 13.66 -8.37
N ASN A 439 -14.95 12.73 -7.63
CA ASN A 439 -14.56 12.92 -6.23
C ASN A 439 -13.51 14.04 -6.03
N THR A 440 -12.91 14.55 -7.10
CA THR A 440 -11.95 15.67 -7.07
C THR A 440 -12.61 17.04 -7.06
N ILE A 441 -13.73 17.22 -7.77
CA ILE A 441 -14.40 18.52 -7.93
C ILE A 441 -15.76 18.58 -7.22
N THR A 442 -16.38 17.42 -6.97
CA THR A 442 -17.73 17.29 -6.41
C THR A 442 -17.67 16.59 -5.05
N PRO A 443 -18.08 17.27 -3.96
CA PRO A 443 -18.39 16.63 -2.70
C PRO A 443 -19.36 15.45 -2.85
N ASN A 444 -19.01 14.30 -2.27
CA ASN A 444 -19.69 13.04 -2.46
C ASN A 444 -20.16 12.46 -1.12
N LEU A 445 -21.48 12.43 -0.92
CA LEU A 445 -22.14 11.95 0.29
C LEU A 445 -21.98 10.43 0.51
N LEU A 446 -21.57 9.67 -0.52
CA LEU A 446 -21.23 8.25 -0.37
C LEU A 446 -19.78 8.06 0.10
N PHE A 447 -18.91 9.03 -0.16
CA PHE A 447 -17.48 9.02 0.16
C PHE A 447 -17.12 10.21 1.04
N THR A 448 -17.71 10.25 2.23
CA THR A 448 -17.53 11.33 3.20
C THR A 448 -16.11 11.42 3.75
N TYR A 449 -15.79 12.47 4.50
CA TYR A 449 -14.51 12.62 5.18
C TYR A 449 -14.08 11.36 5.97
N ARG A 450 -15.03 10.67 6.63
CA ARG A 450 -14.77 9.41 7.36
C ARG A 450 -14.39 8.26 6.43
N ALA A 451 -15.02 8.17 5.26
CA ALA A 451 -14.70 7.14 4.27
C ALA A 451 -13.31 7.40 3.63
N LYS A 452 -13.01 8.67 3.31
CA LYS A 452 -11.68 9.09 2.83
C LYS A 452 -10.58 8.78 3.84
N GLU A 453 -10.87 8.91 5.13
CA GLU A 453 -9.91 8.58 6.19
C GLU A 453 -9.68 7.07 6.34
N ARG A 454 -10.73 6.25 6.29
CA ARG A 454 -10.59 4.78 6.29
C ARG A 454 -9.80 4.28 5.07
N GLU A 455 -10.07 4.79 3.87
CA GLU A 455 -9.33 4.37 2.68
C GLU A 455 -7.85 4.75 2.77
N ARG A 456 -7.54 5.92 3.34
CA ARG A 456 -6.16 6.34 3.62
C ARG A 456 -5.50 5.44 4.66
N GLN A 457 -6.22 5.00 5.69
CA GLN A 457 -5.71 4.07 6.69
C GLN A 457 -5.40 2.71 6.07
N VAL A 458 -6.33 2.16 5.28
CA VAL A 458 -6.13 0.89 4.55
C VAL A 458 -4.93 1.00 3.61
N ARG A 459 -4.85 2.05 2.78
CA ARG A 459 -3.70 2.26 1.87
C ARG A 459 -2.37 2.42 2.61
N ARG A 460 -2.35 3.05 3.79
CA ARG A 460 -1.14 3.11 4.63
C ARG A 460 -0.74 1.73 5.14
N MET A 461 -1.72 0.92 5.54
CA MET A 461 -1.50 -0.44 5.99
C MET A 461 -0.99 -1.31 4.84
N ASP A 462 -1.60 -1.23 3.65
CA ASP A 462 -1.14 -1.92 2.45
C ASP A 462 0.28 -1.53 2.06
N ASN A 463 0.59 -0.22 2.08
CA ASN A 463 1.96 0.25 1.82
C ASN A 463 2.95 -0.23 2.88
N ALA A 464 2.56 -0.30 4.15
CA ALA A 464 3.40 -0.83 5.22
C ALA A 464 3.64 -2.35 5.06
N ILE A 465 2.61 -3.11 4.69
CA ILE A 465 2.71 -4.53 4.38
C ILE A 465 3.65 -4.75 3.19
N MET A 466 3.50 -3.97 2.11
CA MET A 466 4.39 -4.06 0.95
C MET A 466 5.83 -3.68 1.29
N ALA A 467 6.05 -2.67 2.14
CA ALA A 467 7.39 -2.29 2.59
C ALA A 467 8.03 -3.40 3.43
N MET A 468 7.28 -4.03 4.33
CA MET A 468 7.74 -5.15 5.15
C MET A 468 8.07 -6.37 4.29
N ALA A 469 7.20 -6.72 3.34
CA ALA A 469 7.46 -7.80 2.38
C ALA A 469 8.73 -7.53 1.55
N GLY A 470 8.92 -6.28 1.09
CA GLY A 470 10.14 -5.86 0.40
C GLY A 470 11.39 -6.01 1.27
N LEU A 471 11.32 -5.63 2.55
CA LEU A 471 12.42 -5.79 3.50
C LEU A 471 12.80 -7.27 3.68
N ILE A 472 11.80 -8.14 3.84
CA ILE A 472 12.02 -9.59 3.97
C ILE A 472 12.73 -10.14 2.73
N VAL A 473 12.31 -9.74 1.52
CA VAL A 473 12.96 -10.17 0.28
C VAL A 473 14.42 -9.70 0.23
N VAL A 474 14.72 -8.48 0.65
CA VAL A 474 16.10 -7.97 0.71
C VAL A 474 16.94 -8.76 1.72
N ILE A 475 16.39 -9.09 2.88
CA ILE A 475 17.07 -9.91 3.90
C ILE A 475 17.35 -11.32 3.36
N LEU A 476 16.36 -11.98 2.77
CA LEU A 476 16.51 -13.31 2.18
C LEU A 476 17.53 -13.31 1.04
N PHE A 477 17.52 -12.26 0.20
CA PHE A 477 18.50 -12.10 -0.86
C PHE A 477 19.92 -11.90 -0.31
N GLY A 478 20.07 -11.13 0.77
CA GLY A 478 21.34 -10.98 1.48
C GLY A 478 21.85 -12.30 2.06
N ILE A 479 20.97 -13.09 2.69
CA ILE A 479 21.31 -14.44 3.20
C ILE A 479 21.73 -15.35 2.04
N TYR A 480 21.02 -15.31 0.92
CA TYR A 480 21.36 -16.11 -0.27
C TYR A 480 22.76 -15.77 -0.81
N LEU A 481 23.10 -14.48 -0.93
CA LEU A 481 24.44 -14.06 -1.35
C LEU A 481 25.52 -14.49 -0.37
N TRP A 482 25.26 -14.40 0.94
CA TRP A 482 26.18 -14.89 1.96
C TRP A 482 26.36 -16.41 1.92
N GLN A 483 25.30 -17.19 1.68
CA GLN A 483 25.41 -18.62 1.49
C GLN A 483 26.27 -18.97 0.26
N GLN A 484 26.13 -18.23 -0.85
CA GLN A 484 26.95 -18.44 -2.03
C GLN A 484 28.45 -18.23 -1.76
N THR A 485 28.83 -17.22 -0.96
CA THR A 485 30.24 -17.02 -0.60
C THR A 485 30.77 -18.12 0.31
N VAL A 486 29.96 -18.57 1.29
CA VAL A 486 30.34 -19.69 2.18
C VAL A 486 30.48 -21.00 1.42
N ILE A 487 29.55 -21.30 0.51
CA ILE A 487 29.62 -22.51 -0.33
C ILE A 487 30.86 -22.47 -1.21
N GLY A 488 31.16 -21.32 -1.84
CA GLY A 488 32.39 -21.16 -2.63
C GLY A 488 33.65 -21.41 -1.81
N ALA A 489 33.75 -20.84 -0.61
CA ALA A 489 34.87 -21.08 0.30
C ALA A 489 35.01 -22.57 0.68
N LYS A 490 33.89 -23.25 1.00
CA LYS A 490 33.89 -24.68 1.32
C LYS A 490 34.29 -25.56 0.14
N GLN A 491 33.87 -25.22 -1.08
CA GLN A 491 34.32 -25.92 -2.28
C GLN A 491 35.82 -25.77 -2.51
N THR A 492 36.40 -24.59 -2.25
CA THR A 492 37.86 -24.41 -2.34
C THR A 492 38.61 -25.20 -1.27
N GLU A 493 38.10 -25.24 -0.02
CA GLU A 493 38.67 -26.04 1.07
C GLU A 493 38.62 -27.55 0.77
N ILE A 494 37.51 -28.03 0.20
CA ILE A 494 37.42 -29.42 -0.26
C ILE A 494 38.44 -29.68 -1.36
N ALA A 495 38.59 -28.78 -2.34
CA ALA A 495 39.55 -28.96 -3.42
C ALA A 495 41.00 -28.99 -2.92
N THR A 496 41.37 -28.15 -1.94
CA THR A 496 42.72 -28.17 -1.35
C THR A 496 42.97 -29.42 -0.54
N LEU A 497 42.00 -29.86 0.28
CA LEU A 497 42.10 -31.12 1.03
C LEU A 497 42.20 -32.32 0.09
N GLN A 498 41.44 -32.34 -1.01
CA GLN A 498 41.53 -33.39 -2.03
C GLN A 498 42.93 -33.42 -2.66
N ALA A 499 43.50 -32.24 -2.96
CA ALA A 499 44.85 -32.12 -3.52
C ALA A 499 45.92 -32.60 -2.54
N GLN A 500 45.82 -32.25 -1.25
CA GLN A 500 46.72 -32.75 -0.20
C GLN A 500 46.61 -34.28 -0.05
N LEU A 501 45.39 -34.81 -0.06
CA LEU A 501 45.15 -36.25 0.05
C LEU A 501 45.72 -37.03 -1.15
N ASN A 502 45.74 -36.40 -2.33
CA ASN A 502 46.36 -36.97 -3.53
C ASN A 502 47.89 -36.95 -3.52
N GLN A 503 48.53 -36.13 -2.68
CA GLN A 503 50.00 -36.13 -2.52
C GLN A 503 50.49 -37.36 -1.75
N TYR A 504 49.65 -37.96 -0.90
CA TYR A 504 49.97 -39.17 -0.17
C TYR A 504 49.55 -40.42 -0.98
N GLN A 505 50.35 -40.78 -1.99
CA GLN A 505 50.24 -42.08 -2.66
C GLN A 505 51.27 -43.08 -2.14
N PRO A 506 50.87 -44.32 -1.80
CA PRO A 506 49.52 -44.87 -1.89
C PRO A 506 48.61 -44.35 -0.76
N GLN A 507 47.34 -44.08 -1.09
CA GLN A 507 46.34 -43.71 -0.09
C GLN A 507 46.26 -44.83 0.95
N VAL A 508 46.47 -44.48 2.22
CA VAL A 508 46.39 -45.42 3.36
C VAL A 508 44.95 -45.88 3.47
N ASN A 509 44.61 -46.91 2.71
CA ASN A 509 43.30 -47.50 2.72
C ASN A 509 43.23 -48.51 3.86
N ARG A 510 42.07 -48.63 4.51
CA ARG A 510 41.89 -49.54 5.66
C ARG A 510 42.36 -50.97 5.34
N ASN A 511 42.17 -51.40 4.10
CA ASN A 511 42.62 -52.70 3.60
C ASN A 511 44.15 -52.82 3.50
N LEU A 512 44.87 -51.74 3.17
CA LEU A 512 46.34 -51.71 3.11
C LEU A 512 46.93 -51.85 4.52
N LEU A 513 46.37 -51.15 5.50
CA LEU A 513 46.76 -51.26 6.92
C LEU A 513 46.52 -52.66 7.48
N ILE A 514 45.39 -53.27 7.14
CA ILE A 514 45.09 -54.65 7.56
C ILE A 514 46.07 -55.65 6.93
N GLN A 515 46.46 -55.44 5.66
CA GLN A 515 47.48 -56.26 5.01
C GLN A 515 48.86 -56.09 5.65
N TRP A 516 49.26 -54.86 5.97
CA TRP A 516 50.52 -54.61 6.67
C TRP A 516 50.53 -55.22 8.07
N ALA A 517 49.44 -55.09 8.82
CA ALA A 517 49.30 -55.73 10.13
C ALA A 517 49.42 -57.26 10.06
N ARG A 518 48.78 -57.90 9.06
CA ARG A 518 48.92 -59.35 8.83
C ARG A 518 50.35 -59.74 8.50
N LYS A 519 51.02 -59.00 7.61
CA LYS A 519 52.40 -59.28 7.20
C LYS A 519 53.39 -59.12 8.36
N LEU A 520 53.18 -58.13 9.22
CA LEU A 520 53.97 -57.92 10.44
C LEU A 520 53.75 -59.05 11.45
N ASN A 521 52.50 -59.44 11.69
CA ASN A 521 52.19 -60.52 12.62
C ASN A 521 52.80 -61.86 12.15
N GLN A 522 52.74 -62.13 10.85
CA GLN A 522 53.30 -63.34 10.25
C GLN A 522 54.82 -63.40 10.37
N LYS A 523 55.53 -62.29 10.08
CA LYS A 523 56.98 -62.20 10.34
C LYS A 523 57.34 -62.43 11.81
N ASN A 524 56.52 -61.93 12.73
CA ASN A 524 56.76 -62.10 14.15
C ASN A 524 56.60 -63.57 14.60
N ILE A 525 55.60 -64.27 14.05
CA ILE A 525 55.41 -65.70 14.27
C ILE A 525 56.59 -66.50 13.70
N ASP A 526 57.05 -66.16 12.50
CA ASP A 526 58.19 -66.83 11.87
C ASP A 526 59.49 -66.60 12.66
N LEU A 527 59.73 -65.39 13.18
CA LEU A 527 60.87 -65.08 14.05
C LEU A 527 60.82 -65.83 15.38
N LYS A 528 59.65 -65.92 16.02
CA LYS A 528 59.49 -66.71 17.25
C LYS A 528 59.76 -68.19 17.02
N ARG A 529 59.26 -68.76 15.91
CA ARG A 529 59.52 -70.16 15.56
C ARG A 529 61.00 -70.40 15.28
N ALA A 530 61.67 -69.49 14.59
CA ALA A 530 63.12 -69.58 14.38
C ALA A 530 63.88 -69.53 15.72
N SER A 531 63.50 -68.63 16.64
CA SER A 531 64.09 -68.55 17.98
C SER A 531 64.01 -69.88 18.72
N GLN A 532 62.82 -70.50 18.79
CA GLN A 532 62.61 -71.79 19.47
C GLN A 532 63.42 -72.94 18.85
N MET A 533 63.54 -72.99 17.52
CA MET A 533 64.34 -74.05 16.87
C MET A 533 65.84 -73.95 17.18
N TYR A 534 66.35 -72.73 17.37
CA TYR A 534 67.78 -72.50 17.59
C TYR A 534 68.17 -72.39 19.06
N GLU A 535 67.20 -72.35 19.99
CA GLU A 535 67.39 -72.22 21.44
C GLU A 535 68.23 -73.36 22.03
N GLY A 536 67.88 -74.62 21.73
CA GLY A 536 68.69 -75.77 22.16
C GLY A 536 70.12 -75.78 21.57
N MET A 537 70.27 -75.29 20.34
CA MET A 537 71.59 -75.20 19.69
C MET A 537 72.44 -74.06 20.27
N SER A 538 71.83 -72.96 20.75
CA SER A 538 72.55 -71.93 21.47
C SER A 538 73.11 -72.42 22.81
N VAL A 539 72.34 -73.23 23.56
CA VAL A 539 72.80 -73.81 24.83
C VAL A 539 74.01 -74.73 24.63
N VAL A 540 73.95 -75.62 23.66
CA VAL A 540 75.08 -76.54 23.33
C VAL A 540 76.30 -75.77 22.85
N SER A 541 76.12 -74.76 21.99
CA SER A 541 77.22 -73.94 21.49
C SER A 541 77.91 -73.18 22.63
N GLU A 542 77.15 -72.65 23.57
CA GLU A 542 77.69 -71.90 24.70
C GLU A 542 78.45 -72.82 25.67
N LEU A 543 77.88 -73.99 26.02
CA LEU A 543 78.58 -75.00 26.83
C LEU A 543 79.88 -75.46 26.16
N SER A 544 79.86 -75.74 24.86
CA SER A 544 81.07 -76.14 24.13
C SER A 544 82.17 -75.07 24.16
N ARG A 545 81.83 -73.79 24.24
CA ARG A 545 82.81 -72.70 24.35
C ARG A 545 83.37 -72.56 25.77
N LEU A 546 82.54 -72.81 26.77
CA LEU A 546 82.90 -72.61 28.17
C LEU A 546 83.60 -73.82 28.79
N THR A 547 83.38 -75.04 28.27
CA THR A 547 84.00 -76.28 28.78
C THR A 547 85.46 -76.39 28.35
N PRO A 548 86.42 -76.31 29.30
CA PRO A 548 87.84 -76.48 29.00
C PRO A 548 88.16 -77.95 28.66
N PRO A 549 89.27 -78.23 27.95
CA PRO A 549 89.62 -79.59 27.52
C PRO A 549 89.91 -80.57 28.67
N SER A 550 90.21 -80.06 29.87
CA SER A 550 90.38 -80.83 31.11
C SER A 550 89.07 -81.33 31.70
N ILE A 551 87.91 -80.84 31.24
CA ILE A 551 86.59 -81.31 31.66
C ILE A 551 85.96 -82.10 30.51
N LYS A 552 85.51 -83.31 30.80
CA LYS A 552 84.75 -84.14 29.85
C LYS A 552 83.32 -84.27 30.34
N VAL A 553 82.38 -83.78 29.53
CA VAL A 553 80.95 -83.96 29.75
C VAL A 553 80.57 -85.37 29.33
N THR A 554 79.97 -86.11 30.24
CA THR A 554 79.57 -87.51 30.10
C THR A 554 78.10 -87.64 29.72
N ASP A 555 77.24 -86.83 30.33
CA ASP A 555 75.82 -86.72 29.97
C ASP A 555 75.34 -85.27 30.08
N MET A 556 74.36 -84.91 29.25
CA MET A 556 73.74 -83.59 29.24
C MET A 556 72.25 -83.71 28.96
N GLN A 557 71.44 -83.27 29.93
CA GLN A 557 69.98 -83.25 29.81
C GLN A 557 69.48 -81.82 29.83
N LEU A 558 68.75 -81.45 28.78
CA LEU A 558 68.24 -80.10 28.58
C LEU A 558 66.72 -80.13 28.52
N ASN A 559 66.06 -79.46 29.46
CA ASN A 559 64.61 -79.27 29.46
C ASN A 559 64.28 -77.81 29.11
N LEU A 560 63.77 -77.58 27.89
CA LEU A 560 63.40 -76.24 27.40
C LEU A 560 61.94 -75.87 27.68
N GLY A 561 61.22 -76.67 28.49
CA GLY A 561 59.79 -76.46 28.77
C GLY A 561 58.87 -76.82 27.59
N PRO A 562 57.53 -76.75 27.77
CA PRO A 562 56.58 -77.05 26.72
C PRO A 562 56.61 -75.98 25.62
N GLY A 563 56.96 -76.37 24.40
CA GLY A 563 56.91 -75.48 23.23
C GLY A 563 55.48 -74.99 22.99
N GLU A 564 55.26 -73.67 23.11
CA GLU A 564 53.95 -73.05 22.83
C GLU A 564 53.52 -73.30 21.37
N GLN A 565 52.55 -74.19 21.17
CA GLN A 565 51.86 -74.32 19.88
C GLN A 565 50.91 -73.12 19.70
N PRO A 566 50.83 -72.49 18.52
CA PRO A 566 49.97 -71.33 18.32
C PRO A 566 48.49 -71.74 18.39
N GLU A 567 47.78 -71.29 19.43
CA GLU A 567 46.32 -71.37 19.51
C GLU A 567 45.68 -70.64 18.33
N GLN A 568 44.90 -71.38 17.53
CA GLN A 568 43.93 -70.80 16.61
C GLN A 568 42.74 -70.30 17.42
N GLN A 569 42.62 -68.98 17.61
CA GLN A 569 41.42 -68.38 18.17
C GLN A 569 40.46 -67.94 17.05
N GLU A 570 39.48 -68.83 16.79
CA GLU A 570 38.16 -68.44 16.29
C GLU A 570 37.43 -67.60 17.34
N GLN A 571 36.77 -66.56 16.87
CA GLN A 571 35.95 -65.65 17.65
C GLN A 571 34.75 -66.35 18.29
N LYS A 572 34.61 -66.30 19.62
CA LYS A 572 33.31 -66.16 20.28
C LYS A 572 33.40 -65.24 21.50
N GLN A 573 32.58 -64.19 21.45
CA GLN A 573 32.28 -63.30 22.56
C GLN A 573 31.58 -64.05 23.70
N GLY A 574 31.96 -63.76 24.94
CA GLY A 574 31.05 -63.91 26.07
C GLY A 574 31.68 -64.04 27.46
N ARG A 575 31.49 -62.99 28.28
CA ARG A 575 31.37 -62.98 29.76
C ARG A 575 32.63 -63.09 30.66
N ARG A 576 32.85 -61.96 31.36
CA ARG A 576 33.05 -61.74 32.82
C ARG A 576 34.04 -62.62 33.61
N ARG A 577 34.92 -61.88 34.31
CA ARG A 577 35.48 -62.07 35.67
C ARG A 577 36.45 -63.24 35.87
N GLY A 578 37.57 -62.93 36.52
CA GLY A 578 38.30 -63.90 37.32
C GLY A 578 39.80 -63.64 37.38
N ARG A 579 40.22 -62.92 38.41
CA ARG A 579 41.61 -62.82 38.88
C ARG A 579 41.93 -64.14 39.59
N SER A 580 42.91 -64.91 39.12
CA SER A 580 43.69 -65.95 39.84
C SER A 580 44.75 -66.45 38.85
N ALA A 581 46.02 -66.09 39.01
CA ALA A 581 47.01 -66.86 39.78
C ALA A 581 47.19 -68.28 39.25
N ARG A 582 48.20 -68.45 38.39
CA ARG A 582 49.04 -69.66 38.32
C ARG A 582 50.45 -69.20 37.89
N GLN A 583 51.29 -69.06 38.91
CA GLN A 583 52.71 -69.39 38.79
C GLN A 583 52.77 -70.86 38.40
N ASP A 584 53.30 -71.15 37.22
CA ASP A 584 54.05 -72.36 36.97
C ASP A 584 55.38 -71.85 36.41
N ASP A 585 56.39 -71.76 37.28
CA ASP A 585 57.77 -71.63 36.86
C ASP A 585 58.13 -72.93 36.13
N SER A 586 57.92 -72.95 34.81
CA SER A 586 58.59 -73.89 33.94
C SER A 586 60.05 -73.47 33.85
N GLU A 587 60.82 -73.72 34.91
CA GLU A 587 62.26 -73.46 34.92
C GLU A 587 62.90 -74.33 33.84
N GLN A 588 63.44 -73.67 32.82
CA GLN A 588 64.26 -74.33 31.82
C GLN A 588 65.55 -74.80 32.51
N LEU A 589 65.73 -76.11 32.63
CA LEU A 589 66.78 -76.72 33.44
C LEU A 589 67.77 -77.48 32.56
N LEU A 590 69.05 -77.19 32.75
CA LEU A 590 70.17 -77.93 32.21
C LEU A 590 70.84 -78.74 33.33
N ILE A 591 70.92 -80.06 33.14
CA ILE A 591 71.66 -80.97 34.02
C ILE A 591 72.90 -81.43 33.26
N LEU A 592 74.07 -81.22 33.87
CA LEU A 592 75.36 -81.56 33.27
C LEU A 592 76.11 -82.50 34.20
N ASP A 593 76.42 -83.68 33.68
CA ASP A 593 77.26 -84.70 34.31
C ASP A 593 78.63 -84.64 33.64
N ALA A 594 79.68 -84.44 34.42
CA ALA A 594 81.03 -84.29 33.89
C ALA A 594 82.12 -84.76 34.86
N VAL A 595 83.29 -85.05 34.29
CA VAL A 595 84.50 -85.43 35.02
C VAL A 595 85.63 -84.43 34.75
N VAL A 596 86.38 -84.10 35.79
CA VAL A 596 87.64 -83.35 35.68
C VAL A 596 88.80 -84.33 35.56
N LEU A 597 89.60 -84.17 34.51
CA LEU A 597 90.82 -84.95 34.24
C LEU A 597 92.05 -84.11 34.56
N GLY A 598 93.06 -84.70 35.20
CA GLY A 598 94.33 -84.03 35.50
C GLY A 598 94.91 -84.41 36.86
N ASP A 599 95.66 -83.49 37.44
CA ASP A 599 96.34 -83.67 38.73
C ASP A 599 95.34 -83.56 39.90
N PRO A 600 95.29 -84.52 40.84
CA PRO A 600 94.36 -84.50 41.97
C PRO A 600 94.39 -83.22 42.81
N GLU A 601 95.55 -82.56 42.92
CA GLU A 601 95.67 -81.29 43.65
C GLU A 601 94.96 -80.11 42.96
N GLN A 602 94.65 -80.22 41.65
CA GLN A 602 94.08 -79.14 40.84
C GLN A 602 92.60 -79.32 40.49
N PHE A 603 91.97 -80.41 40.93
CA PHE A 603 90.56 -80.68 40.64
C PHE A 603 89.63 -79.56 41.13
N ASP A 604 89.85 -79.09 42.36
CA ASP A 604 89.00 -78.07 42.96
C ASP A 604 89.15 -76.71 42.31
N THR A 605 90.38 -76.35 41.93
CA THR A 605 90.66 -75.10 41.22
C THR A 605 90.03 -75.11 39.82
N THR A 606 90.10 -76.25 39.13
CA THR A 606 89.56 -76.41 37.78
C THR A 606 88.04 -76.40 37.77
N LEU A 607 87.39 -77.09 38.72
CA LEU A 607 85.94 -77.08 38.88
C LEU A 607 85.43 -75.68 39.25
N THR A 608 86.07 -75.01 40.20
CA THR A 608 85.67 -73.65 40.63
C THR A 608 85.81 -72.64 39.49
N SER A 609 86.90 -72.71 38.72
CA SER A 609 87.07 -71.84 37.54
C SER A 609 86.02 -72.10 36.47
N TYR A 610 85.59 -73.34 36.28
CA TYR A 610 84.53 -73.70 35.34
C TYR A 610 83.15 -73.20 35.78
N LEU A 611 82.81 -73.32 37.06
CA LEU A 611 81.54 -72.82 37.60
C LEU A 611 81.42 -71.30 37.45
N ILE A 612 82.51 -70.56 37.74
CA ILE A 612 82.55 -69.10 37.53
C ILE A 612 82.38 -68.74 36.05
N LYS A 613 82.91 -69.54 35.12
CA LYS A 613 82.73 -69.30 33.67
C LYS A 613 81.30 -69.54 33.22
N LEU A 614 80.62 -70.53 33.80
CA LEU A 614 79.21 -70.80 33.52
C LEU A 614 78.31 -69.69 34.07
N GLU A 615 78.53 -69.24 35.31
CA GLU A 615 77.79 -68.13 35.94
C GLU A 615 77.95 -66.79 35.20
N ASN A 616 79.12 -66.56 34.58
CA ASN A 616 79.35 -65.35 33.77
C ASN A 616 78.73 -65.38 32.37
N SER A 617 78.09 -66.49 31.96
CA SER A 617 77.36 -66.53 30.69
C SER A 617 76.04 -65.77 30.78
N ARG A 618 75.55 -65.25 29.66
CA ARG A 618 74.24 -64.58 29.59
C ARG A 618 73.06 -65.55 29.40
N LEU A 619 73.35 -66.84 29.22
CA LEU A 619 72.36 -67.89 28.99
C LEU A 619 72.12 -68.75 30.23
N PHE A 620 73.05 -68.75 31.19
CA PHE A 620 73.05 -69.64 32.36
C PHE A 620 72.95 -68.82 33.64
N ASP A 621 72.13 -69.26 34.58
CA ASP A 621 72.10 -68.75 35.94
C ASP A 621 73.15 -69.46 36.82
N ALA A 622 73.24 -69.10 38.10
CA ALA A 622 74.24 -69.64 39.02
C ALA A 622 74.17 -71.19 39.11
N PRO A 623 75.26 -71.92 38.78
CA PRO A 623 75.26 -73.38 38.76
C PRO A 623 75.23 -73.97 40.19
N VAL A 624 74.34 -74.93 40.42
CA VAL A 624 74.20 -75.63 41.71
C VAL A 624 74.84 -77.02 41.62
N ILE A 625 75.83 -77.30 42.49
CA ILE A 625 76.51 -78.60 42.54
C ILE A 625 75.64 -79.59 43.35
N HIS A 626 75.27 -80.71 42.74
CA HIS A 626 74.47 -81.77 43.38
C HIS A 626 75.28 -82.99 43.80
N LYS A 627 76.28 -83.37 43.01
CA LYS A 627 77.19 -84.49 43.31
C LYS A 627 78.62 -84.03 43.08
N ARG A 628 79.53 -84.40 43.99
CA ARG A 628 80.98 -84.21 43.86
C ARG A 628 81.68 -85.37 44.58
N VAL A 629 82.31 -86.27 43.83
CA VAL A 629 83.00 -87.44 44.38
C VAL A 629 84.26 -87.70 43.55
N VAL A 630 85.38 -87.99 44.21
CA VAL A 630 86.58 -88.49 43.52
C VAL A 630 86.39 -89.99 43.32
N GLU A 631 86.30 -90.41 42.06
CA GLU A 631 86.12 -91.81 41.67
C GLU A 631 87.35 -92.26 40.88
N ASP A 632 87.79 -93.50 41.09
CA ASP A 632 88.93 -94.04 40.35
C ASP A 632 88.43 -94.70 39.06
N PHE A 633 88.71 -94.05 37.92
CA PHE A 633 88.29 -94.56 36.62
C PHE A 633 89.41 -95.41 36.03
N SER A 634 89.11 -96.69 35.82
CA SER A 634 90.04 -97.75 35.36
C SER A 634 90.92 -97.42 34.13
N THR A 635 90.57 -96.41 33.34
CA THR A 635 91.29 -95.99 32.12
C THR A 635 92.07 -94.68 32.24
N SER A 636 91.90 -93.90 33.31
CA SER A 636 92.40 -92.51 33.39
C SER A 636 92.97 -92.10 34.76
N GLY A 637 92.91 -92.96 35.78
CA GLY A 637 93.32 -92.65 37.16
C GLY A 637 92.20 -92.00 37.99
N GLU A 638 92.55 -91.43 39.15
CA GLU A 638 91.61 -90.66 39.98
C GLU A 638 91.04 -89.49 39.18
N VAL A 639 89.72 -89.34 39.15
CA VAL A 639 89.02 -88.22 38.49
C VAL A 639 87.96 -87.65 39.41
N LEU A 640 87.72 -86.34 39.33
CA LEU A 640 86.63 -85.70 40.07
C LEU A 640 85.34 -85.77 39.24
N HIS A 641 84.40 -86.63 39.65
CA HIS A 641 83.05 -86.67 39.10
C HIS A 641 82.17 -85.61 39.76
N PHE A 642 81.50 -84.79 38.95
CA PHE A 642 80.55 -83.81 39.43
C PHE A 642 79.28 -83.74 38.57
N VAL A 643 78.17 -83.43 39.22
CA VAL A 643 76.87 -83.19 38.57
C VAL A 643 76.39 -81.81 39.00
N ILE A 644 76.09 -80.97 38.02
CA ILE A 644 75.60 -79.60 38.23
C ILE A 644 74.26 -79.38 37.54
N HIS A 645 73.41 -78.61 38.20
CA HIS A 645 72.14 -78.15 37.68
C HIS A 645 72.23 -76.64 37.43
N ILE A 646 71.74 -76.21 36.28
CA ILE A 646 71.86 -74.82 35.82
C ILE A 646 70.51 -74.42 35.24
N ASN A 647 69.92 -73.35 35.76
CA ASN A 647 68.73 -72.75 35.18
C ASN A 647 69.13 -71.87 33.98
N LEU A 648 68.28 -71.86 32.94
CA LEU A 648 68.44 -70.97 31.79
C LEU A 648 67.68 -69.66 32.04
N MET A 649 68.25 -68.53 31.58
CA MET A 649 67.67 -67.18 31.74
C MET A 649 66.59 -66.82 30.71
#